data_AF-A0A3M6VIQ7-F1
#
_entry.id   AF-A0A3M6VIQ7-F1
#
_cell.length_a   1.000
_cell.length_b   1.000
_cell.length_c   1.000
_cell.angle_alpha   90.00
_cell.angle_beta   90.00
_cell.angle_gamma   90.00
#
_symmetry.space_group_name_H-M   'P 1'
#
loop_
_entity.id
_entity.type
_entity.pdbx_description
1 polymer ?
#
loop_
_entity_poly.entity_id
_entity_poly.type
_entity_poly.pdbx_seq_one_letter_code
_entity_poly.pdbx_strand_id
1 'polypeptide(L)'
;MEQDQEEQEHYKSVLLSFREYEPFMMREIYRRKKHLQSMPIDMQRRLPQSSTIRNLHHFVNAAHHNQVFFERVVQAQLKTGPDYELPVVTPKTSLKSPPRHFSKLKSTLHQFVRDWSDEGKKEREMCYTPIIKELRRVLPLNPDNPTDRPRVLLPGAGLGRLALEIASKGYSAQGNEFSYQMLFASNFILNWVTQPLQFEIHPWIHNPSNALTITDLLRPVAIPDVAPAELLGLNNGGTATPPDFSMCAGEFLEAYANDKECWDCIVTCFFIDAAPNVIEYIAAFERLLKPGGYWINLGPLLYHWQNSSDGDDERYEQSVELSYEEIKHVMSTYNFRIQKESQRECLYTNNVKSMMKTVYNCAFFTAVKETGHRLQRLFGNLPGLPGQGGPGADGPLVDTAEKVHISSLALLKMLKHGRAGVPMEVMGLMLGEFVDDYTVNCIDVFAMPQSGTGVSVEAVDPVFQMKMLEMLKQTGRAEMVVGWYHSHPGFGCWLSGVDINTQQSFEALNPRAVAVVVDPIQSVKGKVVIDAFRLINPQLMMMGQEPRQTTSNIGHLNKPSIQALIHGLNRHYYSIAIDYRKNELEEQMLMNLHKKTWSDGLMLTKFEDHSKENETTVETMLALTEQYNKRVQEEEEKTPEELEVLNVGKLDPKKHLENDVYDLMALNTVQCLGAMLDTIVF
;
A
#
# COMPACT_ATOMS: atom_id res chain seq x y z
N MET A 1 -1.62 -0.16 27.69
CA MET A 1 -1.77 0.44 26.36
C MET A 1 -1.22 1.84 26.50
N GLU A 2 0.08 2.01 26.29
CA GLU A 2 0.62 3.35 26.00
C GLU A 2 -0.09 3.79 24.71
N GLN A 3 -0.91 4.85 24.81
CA GLN A 3 -1.56 5.40 23.63
C GLN A 3 -0.47 5.97 22.73
N ASP A 4 -0.51 5.60 21.46
CA ASP A 4 0.41 6.11 20.45
C ASP A 4 0.34 7.64 20.42
N GLN A 5 1.46 8.30 20.70
CA GLN A 5 1.53 9.75 20.77
C GLN A 5 1.18 10.39 19.41
N GLU A 6 1.53 9.73 18.31
CA GLU A 6 1.22 10.18 16.95
C GLU A 6 -0.29 10.16 16.69
N GLU A 7 -0.98 9.12 17.17
CA GLU A 7 -2.44 9.02 17.06
C GLU A 7 -3.14 10.14 17.84
N GLN A 8 -2.68 10.44 19.07
CA GLN A 8 -3.23 11.54 19.87
C GLN A 8 -3.04 12.90 19.22
N GLU A 9 -1.86 13.15 18.64
CA GLU A 9 -1.56 14.38 17.91
C GLU A 9 -2.44 14.51 16.66
N HIS A 10 -2.61 13.41 15.91
CA HIS A 10 -3.51 13.38 14.76
C HIS A 10 -4.96 13.66 15.17
N TYR A 11 -5.46 12.98 16.21
CA TYR A 11 -6.78 13.19 16.79
C TYR A 11 -7.03 14.67 17.15
N LYS A 12 -6.07 15.29 17.86
CA LYS A 12 -6.13 16.71 18.26
C LYS A 12 -6.10 17.64 17.06
N SER A 13 -5.25 17.35 16.07
CA SER A 13 -5.15 18.14 14.83
C SER A 13 -6.45 18.11 14.03
N VAL A 14 -7.10 16.94 13.93
CA VAL A 14 -8.39 16.80 13.26
C VAL A 14 -9.47 17.56 14.03
N LEU A 15 -9.58 17.41 15.36
CA LEU A 15 -10.54 18.16 16.16
C LEU A 15 -10.37 19.68 16.03
N LEU A 16 -9.12 20.16 16.04
CA LEU A 16 -8.83 21.58 15.84
C LEU A 16 -9.33 22.06 14.46
N SER A 17 -9.20 21.25 13.42
CA SER A 17 -9.65 21.63 12.07
C SER A 17 -11.15 21.93 12.00
N PHE A 18 -11.98 21.26 12.81
CA PHE A 18 -13.42 21.56 12.91
C PHE A 18 -13.67 22.96 13.48
N ARG A 19 -12.84 23.43 14.44
CA ARG A 19 -12.91 24.79 14.99
C ARG A 19 -12.32 25.86 14.06
N GLU A 20 -11.42 25.45 13.16
CA GLU A 20 -10.76 26.35 12.22
C GLU A 20 -11.48 26.49 10.86
N TYR A 21 -12.64 25.85 10.69
CA TYR A 21 -13.38 25.84 9.42
C TYR A 21 -13.79 27.24 8.95
N GLU A 22 -14.39 28.07 9.81
CA GLU A 22 -14.80 29.45 9.47
C GLU A 22 -13.58 30.32 9.12
N PRO A 23 -12.51 30.41 9.93
CA PRO A 23 -11.29 31.12 9.55
C PRO A 23 -10.73 30.68 8.19
N PHE A 24 -10.76 29.38 7.88
CA PHE A 24 -10.35 28.86 6.58
C PHE A 24 -11.23 29.37 5.44
N MET A 25 -12.56 29.27 5.60
CA MET A 25 -13.52 29.78 4.61
C MET A 25 -13.39 31.30 4.42
N MET A 26 -13.13 32.05 5.49
CA MET A 26 -12.93 33.50 5.43
C MET A 26 -11.72 33.89 4.56
N ARG A 27 -10.63 33.11 4.61
CA ARG A 27 -9.46 33.33 3.72
C ARG A 27 -9.83 33.17 2.25
N GLU A 28 -10.59 32.12 1.92
CA GLU A 28 -11.04 31.86 0.55
C GLU A 28 -12.03 32.92 0.06
N ILE A 29 -12.96 33.35 0.90
CA ILE A 29 -13.91 34.44 0.61
C ILE A 29 -13.16 35.76 0.40
N TYR A 30 -12.17 36.08 1.25
CA TYR A 30 -11.37 37.29 1.12
C TYR A 30 -10.48 37.28 -0.13
N ARG A 31 -9.89 36.13 -0.49
CA ARG A 31 -9.16 35.95 -1.75
C ARG A 31 -10.05 36.30 -2.95
N ARG A 32 -11.27 35.76 -3.01
CA ARG A 32 -12.25 36.07 -4.06
C ARG A 32 -12.60 37.55 -4.08
N LYS A 33 -12.83 38.16 -2.91
CA LYS A 33 -13.08 39.60 -2.77
C LYS A 33 -11.96 40.42 -3.39
N LYS A 34 -10.70 40.12 -3.03
CA LYS A 34 -9.51 40.84 -3.52
C LYS A 34 -9.37 40.75 -5.03
N HIS A 35 -9.52 39.55 -5.61
CA HIS A 35 -9.42 39.34 -7.07
C HIS A 35 -10.52 40.09 -7.83
N LEU A 36 -11.72 40.13 -7.28
CA LEU A 36 -12.83 40.86 -7.87
C LEU A 36 -12.64 42.39 -7.77
N GLN A 37 -12.03 42.87 -6.67
CA GLN A 37 -11.70 44.28 -6.47
C GLN A 37 -10.52 44.76 -7.34
N SER A 38 -9.58 43.88 -7.69
CA SER A 38 -8.47 44.21 -8.59
C SER A 38 -8.87 44.34 -10.07
N MET A 39 -10.11 43.98 -10.41
CA MET A 39 -10.63 44.10 -11.78
C MET A 39 -10.85 45.58 -12.16
N PRO A 40 -10.64 46.01 -13.42
CA PRO A 40 -10.94 47.37 -13.86
C PRO A 40 -12.39 47.80 -13.55
N ILE A 41 -12.59 49.07 -13.17
CA ILE A 41 -13.89 49.61 -12.75
C ILE A 41 -14.99 49.40 -13.80
N ASP A 42 -14.65 49.54 -15.08
CA ASP A 42 -15.59 49.35 -16.18
C ASP A 42 -16.09 47.91 -16.29
N MET A 43 -15.26 46.92 -15.94
CA MET A 43 -15.68 45.52 -15.88
C MET A 43 -16.50 45.23 -14.62
N GLN A 44 -16.14 45.83 -13.48
CA GLN A 44 -16.92 45.69 -12.23
C GLN A 44 -18.35 46.22 -12.40
N ARG A 45 -18.54 47.32 -13.13
CA ARG A 45 -19.88 47.91 -13.40
C ARG A 45 -20.77 47.02 -14.26
N ARG A 46 -20.20 46.09 -15.05
CA ARG A 46 -20.95 45.15 -15.89
C ARG A 46 -21.46 43.93 -15.11
N LEU A 47 -20.99 43.72 -13.88
CA LEU A 47 -21.46 42.63 -13.04
C LEU A 47 -22.89 42.90 -12.54
N PRO A 48 -23.77 41.88 -12.53
CA PRO A 48 -25.15 42.05 -12.07
C PRO A 48 -25.22 42.37 -10.58
N GLN A 49 -26.37 42.87 -10.11
CA GLN A 49 -26.59 43.10 -8.68
C GLN A 49 -26.45 41.79 -7.86
N SER A 50 -26.80 40.66 -8.46
CA SER A 50 -26.63 39.32 -7.92
C SER A 50 -25.19 38.80 -7.95
N SER A 51 -24.20 39.60 -8.35
CA SER A 51 -22.81 39.15 -8.44
C SER A 51 -22.20 38.81 -7.07
N THR A 52 -21.23 37.91 -7.10
CA THR A 52 -20.53 37.41 -5.90
C THR A 52 -19.99 38.53 -5.03
N ILE A 53 -19.45 39.62 -5.62
CA ILE A 53 -18.90 40.78 -4.88
C ILE A 53 -19.90 41.36 -3.88
N ARG A 54 -21.17 41.50 -4.31
CA ARG A 54 -22.22 42.13 -3.50
C ARG A 54 -22.85 41.16 -2.51
N ASN A 55 -22.79 39.86 -2.84
CA ASN A 55 -23.35 38.77 -2.05
C ASN A 55 -22.34 38.06 -1.12
N LEU A 56 -21.11 38.56 -0.98
CA LEU A 56 -20.08 37.92 -0.14
C LEU A 56 -20.51 37.74 1.31
N HIS A 57 -21.30 38.67 1.86
CA HIS A 57 -21.79 38.58 3.24
C HIS A 57 -22.68 37.36 3.47
N HIS A 58 -23.43 36.90 2.45
CA HIS A 58 -24.20 35.67 2.55
C HIS A 58 -23.31 34.42 2.62
N PHE A 59 -22.16 34.42 1.93
CA PHE A 59 -21.18 33.33 2.05
C PHE A 59 -20.53 33.32 3.44
N VAL A 60 -20.27 34.49 4.03
CA VAL A 60 -19.78 34.60 5.40
C VAL A 60 -20.80 34.03 6.38
N ASN A 61 -22.08 34.41 6.26
CA ASN A 61 -23.14 33.89 7.12
C ASN A 61 -23.30 32.36 6.97
N ALA A 62 -23.25 31.84 5.75
CA ALA A 62 -23.32 30.40 5.50
C ALA A 62 -22.11 29.63 6.08
N ALA A 63 -20.90 30.19 5.97
CA ALA A 63 -19.71 29.63 6.60
C ALA A 63 -19.81 29.63 8.13
N HIS A 64 -20.37 30.69 8.71
CA HIS A 64 -20.62 30.78 10.14
C HIS A 64 -21.65 29.74 10.62
N HIS A 65 -22.75 29.55 9.89
CA HIS A 65 -23.72 28.48 10.20
C HIS A 65 -23.07 27.09 10.20
N ASN A 66 -22.24 26.78 9.19
CA ASN A 66 -21.47 25.53 9.18
C ASN A 66 -20.51 25.42 10.37
N GLN A 67 -19.88 26.51 10.78
CA GLN A 67 -18.99 26.53 11.96
C GLN A 67 -19.76 26.26 13.26
N VAL A 68 -20.95 26.85 13.42
CA VAL A 68 -21.83 26.57 14.57
C VAL A 68 -22.20 25.08 14.60
N PHE A 69 -22.50 24.49 13.45
CA PHE A 69 -22.76 23.06 13.34
C PHE A 69 -21.53 22.22 13.72
N PHE A 70 -20.34 22.52 13.17
CA PHE A 70 -19.11 21.81 13.50
C PHE A 70 -18.71 21.98 14.97
N GLU A 71 -18.98 23.12 15.60
CA GLU A 71 -18.76 23.28 17.04
C GLU A 71 -19.65 22.32 17.84
N ARG A 72 -20.89 22.06 17.41
CA ARG A 72 -21.73 21.03 18.06
C ARG A 72 -21.11 19.64 17.97
N VAL A 73 -20.49 19.29 16.84
CA VAL A 73 -19.76 18.03 16.66
C VAL A 73 -18.57 17.97 17.63
N VAL A 74 -17.78 19.03 17.72
CA VAL A 74 -16.63 19.12 18.66
C VAL A 74 -17.09 19.00 20.11
N GLN A 75 -18.17 19.70 20.50
CA GLN A 75 -18.70 19.66 21.86
C GLN A 75 -19.25 18.28 22.24
N ALA A 76 -19.85 17.55 21.30
CA ALA A 76 -20.23 16.15 21.52
C ALA A 76 -18.99 15.28 21.73
N GLN A 77 -17.97 15.46 20.89
CA GLN A 77 -16.74 14.67 20.97
C GLN A 77 -15.94 14.94 22.24
N LEU A 78 -15.87 16.18 22.72
CA LEU A 78 -15.20 16.52 23.99
C LEU A 78 -15.91 15.92 25.21
N LYS A 79 -17.20 15.58 25.11
CA LYS A 79 -17.94 14.93 26.22
C LYS A 79 -17.80 13.41 26.23
N THR A 80 -17.53 12.80 25.08
CA THR A 80 -17.45 11.33 24.93
C THR A 80 -16.03 10.80 24.72
N GLY A 81 -15.12 11.65 24.25
CA GLY A 81 -13.74 11.32 23.93
C GLY A 81 -12.76 11.70 25.06
N PRO A 82 -11.44 11.71 24.76
CA PRO A 82 -10.44 12.08 25.74
C PRO A 82 -10.50 13.58 26.06
N ASP A 83 -10.20 13.93 27.31
CA ASP A 83 -10.19 15.32 27.77
C ASP A 83 -9.01 16.06 27.14
N TYR A 84 -9.33 17.02 26.27
CA TYR A 84 -8.34 17.87 25.60
C TYR A 84 -8.73 19.34 25.68
N GLU A 85 -7.75 20.16 26.06
CA GLU A 85 -7.85 21.61 25.91
C GLU A 85 -7.56 22.01 24.46
N LEU A 86 -8.62 22.37 23.75
CA LEU A 86 -8.55 22.94 22.41
C LEU A 86 -8.50 24.47 22.49
N PRO A 87 -7.63 25.14 21.70
CA PRO A 87 -7.52 26.59 21.72
C PRO A 87 -8.85 27.26 21.30
N VAL A 88 -9.07 28.48 21.80
CA VAL A 88 -10.17 29.32 21.34
C VAL A 88 -9.80 29.90 19.99
N VAL A 89 -10.59 29.54 18.96
CA VAL A 89 -10.37 29.99 17.59
C VAL A 89 -11.29 31.16 17.29
N THR A 90 -10.74 32.22 16.69
CA THR A 90 -11.49 33.37 16.17
C THR A 90 -11.26 33.48 14.67
N PRO A 91 -12.12 34.20 13.92
CA PRO A 91 -11.92 34.39 12.47
C PRO A 91 -10.58 35.02 12.06
N LYS A 92 -9.86 35.66 12.99
CA LYS A 92 -8.53 36.26 12.76
C LYS A 92 -7.36 35.36 13.16
N THR A 93 -7.63 34.22 13.80
CA THR A 93 -6.60 33.30 14.27
C THR A 93 -5.88 32.67 13.07
N SER A 94 -4.55 32.51 13.17
CA SER A 94 -3.77 31.80 12.17
C SER A 94 -4.13 30.31 12.17
N LEU A 95 -4.46 29.77 11.00
CA LEU A 95 -4.72 28.34 10.82
C LEU A 95 -3.49 27.52 11.22
N LYS A 96 -3.70 26.52 12.06
CA LYS A 96 -2.67 25.54 12.43
C LYS A 96 -2.88 24.21 11.72
N SER A 97 -4.14 23.85 11.40
CA SER A 97 -4.45 22.59 10.76
C SER A 97 -3.97 22.56 9.28
N PRO A 98 -3.44 21.43 8.79
CA PRO A 98 -2.99 21.31 7.41
C PRO A 98 -4.16 21.40 6.40
N PRO A 99 -3.91 21.91 5.17
CA PRO A 99 -4.94 22.08 4.13
C PRO A 99 -5.78 20.83 3.82
N ARG A 100 -5.17 19.64 3.91
CA ARG A 100 -5.83 18.34 3.70
C ARG A 100 -7.03 18.13 4.62
N HIS A 101 -6.99 18.62 5.85
CA HIS A 101 -8.11 18.48 6.79
C HIS A 101 -9.34 19.28 6.33
N PHE A 102 -9.15 20.50 5.83
CA PHE A 102 -10.27 21.30 5.31
C PHE A 102 -10.90 20.70 4.05
N SER A 103 -10.08 20.08 3.19
CA SER A 103 -10.60 19.30 2.06
C SER A 103 -11.49 18.14 2.54
N LYS A 104 -11.04 17.41 3.57
CA LYS A 104 -11.83 16.34 4.20
C LYS A 104 -13.10 16.86 4.87
N LEU A 105 -13.06 18.00 5.58
CA LEU A 105 -14.26 18.61 6.19
C LEU A 105 -15.31 19.03 5.17
N LYS A 106 -14.88 19.57 4.02
CA LYS A 106 -15.77 19.83 2.89
C LYS A 106 -16.46 18.54 2.43
N SER A 107 -15.71 17.45 2.26
CA SER A 107 -16.28 16.15 1.92
C SER A 107 -17.22 15.63 3.00
N THR A 108 -16.94 15.85 4.29
CA THR A 108 -17.83 15.49 5.40
C THR A 108 -19.17 16.22 5.31
N LEU A 109 -19.20 17.53 4.98
CA LEU A 109 -20.48 18.24 4.74
C LEU A 109 -21.27 17.64 3.59
N HIS A 110 -20.60 17.23 2.51
CA HIS A 110 -21.28 16.55 1.41
C HIS A 110 -21.79 15.16 1.82
N GLN A 111 -21.07 14.43 2.67
CA GLN A 111 -21.53 13.14 3.20
C GLN A 111 -22.76 13.29 4.08
N PHE A 112 -22.88 14.37 4.87
CA PHE A 112 -24.13 14.66 5.58
C PHE A 112 -25.32 14.80 4.63
N VAL A 113 -25.12 15.41 3.45
CA VAL A 113 -26.17 15.45 2.42
C VAL A 113 -26.52 14.04 1.96
N ARG A 114 -25.52 13.24 1.57
CA ARG A 114 -25.73 11.87 1.08
C ARG A 114 -26.45 10.99 2.11
N ASP A 115 -25.99 10.97 3.36
CA ASP A 115 -26.43 10.00 4.36
C ASP A 115 -27.60 10.47 5.21
N TRP A 116 -27.79 11.79 5.38
CA TRP A 116 -28.70 12.31 6.40
C TRP A 116 -29.59 13.47 5.91
N SER A 117 -29.69 13.73 4.60
CA SER A 117 -30.63 14.72 4.08
C SER A 117 -31.66 14.10 3.13
N ASP A 118 -32.77 14.81 2.91
CA ASP A 118 -33.74 14.43 1.88
C ASP A 118 -33.16 14.63 0.46
N GLU A 119 -32.29 15.62 0.24
CA GLU A 119 -31.58 15.80 -1.04
C GLU A 119 -30.76 14.55 -1.43
N GLY A 120 -30.19 13.85 -0.44
CA GLY A 120 -29.43 12.60 -0.65
C GLY A 120 -30.29 11.36 -0.83
N LYS A 121 -31.62 11.43 -0.63
CA LYS A 121 -32.51 10.25 -0.62
C LYS A 121 -32.43 9.44 -1.92
N LYS A 122 -32.48 10.11 -3.07
CA LYS A 122 -32.38 9.46 -4.39
C LYS A 122 -31.05 8.72 -4.54
N GLU A 123 -29.96 9.28 -4.03
CA GLU A 123 -28.63 8.68 -4.07
C GLU A 123 -28.56 7.43 -3.16
N ARG A 124 -29.17 7.48 -1.97
CA ARG A 124 -29.33 6.32 -1.08
C ARG A 124 -30.21 5.24 -1.69
N GLU A 125 -31.30 5.59 -2.35
CA GLU A 125 -32.17 4.63 -3.05
C GLU A 125 -31.45 3.93 -4.20
N MET A 126 -30.54 4.64 -4.89
CA MET A 126 -29.69 4.04 -5.93
C MET A 126 -28.65 3.07 -5.34
N CYS A 127 -28.03 3.40 -4.20
CA CYS A 127 -26.94 2.61 -3.62
C CYS A 127 -27.39 1.59 -2.56
N TYR A 128 -28.10 2.03 -1.53
CA TYR A 128 -28.40 1.26 -0.30
C TYR A 128 -29.57 0.30 -0.47
N THR A 129 -30.63 0.72 -1.17
CA THR A 129 -31.80 -0.14 -1.39
C THR A 129 -31.47 -1.48 -2.09
N PRO A 130 -30.65 -1.53 -3.16
CA PRO A 130 -30.22 -2.79 -3.78
C PRO A 130 -29.45 -3.69 -2.83
N ILE A 131 -28.53 -3.12 -2.05
CA ILE A 131 -27.73 -3.85 -1.05
C ILE A 131 -28.66 -4.48 -0.01
N ILE A 132 -29.57 -3.70 0.57
CA ILE A 132 -30.50 -4.19 1.60
C ILE A 132 -31.46 -5.26 1.04
N LYS A 133 -31.94 -5.09 -0.20
CA LYS A 133 -32.78 -6.09 -0.88
C LYS A 133 -32.02 -7.40 -1.09
N GLU A 134 -30.76 -7.31 -1.49
CA GLU A 134 -29.91 -8.47 -1.74
C GLU A 134 -29.53 -9.17 -0.43
N LEU A 135 -29.20 -8.41 0.61
CA LEU A 135 -28.93 -8.92 1.96
C LEU A 135 -30.11 -9.75 2.48
N ARG A 136 -31.34 -9.24 2.34
CA ARG A 136 -32.57 -9.98 2.70
C ARG A 136 -32.80 -11.24 1.88
N ARG A 137 -32.32 -11.27 0.63
CA ARG A 137 -32.43 -12.44 -0.25
C ARG A 137 -31.45 -13.54 0.17
N VAL A 138 -30.21 -13.18 0.52
CA VAL A 138 -29.14 -14.16 0.82
C VAL A 138 -29.09 -14.57 2.29
N LEU A 139 -29.48 -13.67 3.20
CA LEU A 139 -29.57 -13.89 4.64
C LEU A 139 -30.97 -13.52 5.13
N PRO A 140 -31.99 -14.35 4.87
CA PRO A 140 -33.32 -14.14 5.40
C PRO A 140 -33.30 -14.26 6.93
N LEU A 141 -34.00 -13.35 7.61
CA LEU A 141 -34.16 -13.40 9.06
C LEU A 141 -35.21 -14.43 9.45
N ASN A 142 -34.96 -15.15 10.54
CA ASN A 142 -35.92 -16.10 11.10
C ASN A 142 -36.96 -15.34 11.95
N PRO A 143 -38.24 -15.26 11.53
CA PRO A 143 -39.26 -14.54 12.30
C PRO A 143 -39.55 -15.18 13.66
N ASP A 144 -39.32 -16.48 13.78
CA ASP A 144 -39.63 -17.27 14.98
C ASP A 144 -38.51 -17.18 16.04
N ASN A 145 -37.33 -16.67 15.68
CA ASN A 145 -36.21 -16.48 16.60
C ASN A 145 -35.54 -15.09 16.41
N PRO A 146 -36.15 -14.01 16.94
CA PRO A 146 -35.64 -12.64 16.78
C PRO A 146 -34.32 -12.35 17.52
N THR A 147 -33.83 -13.29 18.33
CA THR A 147 -32.51 -13.22 18.98
C THR A 147 -31.38 -13.77 18.12
N ASP A 148 -31.69 -14.60 17.11
CA ASP A 148 -30.71 -15.11 16.15
C ASP A 148 -30.51 -14.11 15.02
N ARG A 149 -29.48 -13.27 15.16
CA ARG A 149 -29.21 -12.16 14.25
C ARG A 149 -27.94 -12.43 13.45
N PRO A 150 -28.03 -12.54 12.12
CA PRO A 150 -26.84 -12.60 11.28
C PRO A 150 -26.00 -11.34 11.48
N ARG A 151 -24.69 -11.53 11.64
CA ARG A 151 -23.70 -10.47 11.82
C ARG A 151 -23.27 -9.92 10.46
N VAL A 152 -23.43 -8.62 10.28
CA VAL A 152 -23.12 -7.89 9.05
C VAL A 152 -22.07 -6.82 9.33
N LEU A 153 -20.93 -6.91 8.65
CA LEU A 153 -19.86 -5.93 8.72
C LEU A 153 -19.93 -4.96 7.54
N LEU A 154 -19.75 -3.67 7.80
CA LEU A 154 -19.72 -2.61 6.80
C LEU A 154 -18.40 -1.82 6.89
N PRO A 155 -17.33 -2.27 6.20
CA PRO A 155 -16.10 -1.50 6.11
C PRO A 155 -16.32 -0.17 5.36
N GLY A 156 -15.70 0.91 5.84
CA GLY A 156 -15.88 2.25 5.29
C GLY A 156 -17.32 2.76 5.41
N ALA A 157 -17.89 2.68 6.62
CA ALA A 157 -19.28 3.00 6.86
C ALA A 157 -19.62 4.50 6.75
N GLY A 158 -18.64 5.39 6.64
CA GLY A 158 -18.86 6.83 6.51
C GLY A 158 -19.61 7.40 7.70
N LEU A 159 -20.79 7.99 7.48
CA LEU A 159 -21.63 8.52 8.56
C LEU A 159 -22.60 7.49 9.16
N GLY A 160 -22.49 6.21 8.77
CA GLY A 160 -23.17 5.09 9.40
C GLY A 160 -24.62 4.87 8.96
N ARG A 161 -25.15 5.62 7.98
CA ARG A 161 -26.56 5.50 7.54
C ARG A 161 -26.92 4.11 7.05
N LEU A 162 -26.09 3.51 6.18
CA LEU A 162 -26.34 2.17 5.65
C LEU A 162 -26.31 1.10 6.75
N ALA A 163 -25.34 1.20 7.66
CA ALA A 163 -25.22 0.27 8.80
C ALA A 163 -26.44 0.38 9.73
N LEU A 164 -26.91 1.60 10.00
CA LEU A 164 -28.12 1.84 10.78
C LEU A 164 -29.39 1.31 10.08
N GLU A 165 -29.49 1.49 8.76
CA GLU A 165 -30.61 0.92 7.99
C GLU A 165 -30.62 -0.61 8.01
N ILE A 166 -29.45 -1.26 7.93
CA ILE A 166 -29.33 -2.71 8.07
C ILE A 166 -29.73 -3.15 9.49
N ALA A 167 -29.24 -2.47 10.54
CA ALA A 167 -29.64 -2.74 11.92
C ALA A 167 -31.16 -2.58 12.12
N SER A 168 -31.78 -1.56 11.53
CA SER A 168 -33.24 -1.34 11.59
C SER A 168 -34.06 -2.49 10.99
N LYS A 169 -33.44 -3.33 10.15
CA LYS A 169 -34.10 -4.50 9.56
C LYS A 169 -34.00 -5.75 10.42
N GLY A 170 -33.27 -5.72 11.54
CA GLY A 170 -33.13 -6.82 12.49
C GLY A 170 -31.79 -7.56 12.45
N TYR A 171 -30.83 -7.10 11.63
CA TYR A 171 -29.48 -7.67 11.60
C TYR A 171 -28.61 -7.11 12.74
N SER A 172 -27.57 -7.86 13.13
CA SER A 172 -26.49 -7.36 13.97
C SER A 172 -25.49 -6.63 13.07
N ALA A 173 -25.53 -5.31 13.04
CA ALA A 173 -24.74 -4.52 12.09
C ALA A 173 -23.59 -3.78 12.79
N GLN A 174 -22.38 -3.94 12.27
CA GLN A 174 -21.22 -3.17 12.70
C GLN A 174 -20.66 -2.38 11.51
N GLY A 175 -20.60 -1.06 11.64
CA GLY A 175 -19.82 -0.23 10.72
C GLY A 175 -18.37 -0.13 11.18
N ASN A 176 -17.43 0.01 10.23
CA ASN A 176 -16.04 0.35 10.52
C ASN A 176 -15.65 1.61 9.75
N GLU A 177 -14.92 2.51 10.40
CA GLU A 177 -14.44 3.75 9.79
C GLU A 177 -13.10 4.15 10.40
N PHE A 178 -12.22 4.69 9.57
CA PHE A 178 -10.86 5.09 9.94
C PHE A 178 -10.73 6.61 10.06
N SER A 179 -11.45 7.38 9.24
CA SER A 179 -11.33 8.84 9.24
C SER A 179 -11.96 9.45 10.49
N TYR A 180 -11.14 10.12 11.31
CA TYR A 180 -11.62 10.88 12.47
C TYR A 180 -12.70 11.90 12.12
N GLN A 181 -12.63 12.54 10.95
CA GLN A 181 -13.68 13.46 10.48
C GLN A 181 -15.05 12.75 10.37
N MET A 182 -15.08 11.54 9.80
CA MET A 182 -16.29 10.74 9.67
C MET A 182 -16.73 10.16 11.01
N LEU A 183 -15.80 9.73 11.86
CA LEU A 183 -16.09 9.20 13.20
C LEU A 183 -16.70 10.25 14.13
N PHE A 184 -16.17 11.48 14.16
CA PHE A 184 -16.74 12.55 14.98
C PHE A 184 -18.13 12.95 14.48
N ALA A 185 -18.28 13.06 13.15
CA ALA A 185 -19.54 13.38 12.51
C ALA A 185 -20.61 12.27 12.72
N SER A 186 -20.21 11.00 12.62
CA SER A 186 -21.10 9.85 12.82
C SER A 186 -21.49 9.70 14.30
N ASN A 187 -20.54 9.85 15.23
CA ASN A 187 -20.83 9.88 16.67
C ASN A 187 -21.85 10.98 17.01
N PHE A 188 -21.64 12.19 16.48
CA PHE A 188 -22.58 13.30 16.67
C PHE A 188 -23.98 12.96 16.15
N ILE A 189 -24.10 12.57 14.87
CA ILE A 189 -25.42 12.37 14.26
C ILE A 189 -26.16 11.17 14.84
N LEU A 190 -25.46 10.08 15.16
CA LEU A 190 -26.06 8.84 15.67
C LEU A 190 -26.46 8.93 17.14
N ASN A 191 -25.68 9.63 17.97
CA ASN A 191 -25.84 9.60 19.44
C ASN A 191 -26.40 10.89 20.04
N TRP A 192 -26.24 12.05 19.40
CA TRP A 192 -26.59 13.35 19.98
C TRP A 192 -27.79 14.03 19.32
N VAL A 193 -28.21 13.58 18.15
CA VAL A 193 -29.30 14.18 17.39
C VAL A 193 -30.58 13.38 17.57
N THR A 194 -31.64 14.06 18.03
CA THR A 194 -32.88 13.40 18.46
C THR A 194 -34.09 13.77 17.62
N GLN A 195 -34.03 14.87 16.88
CA GLN A 195 -35.14 15.36 16.06
C GLN A 195 -34.76 15.40 14.58
N PRO A 196 -35.70 15.07 13.67
CA PRO A 196 -35.49 15.30 12.25
C PRO A 196 -35.42 16.81 11.97
N LEU A 197 -34.66 17.19 10.95
CA LEU A 197 -34.47 18.57 10.46
C LEU A 197 -33.96 19.54 11.53
N GLN A 198 -33.26 19.03 12.55
CA GLN A 198 -32.78 19.83 13.68
C GLN A 198 -31.68 20.84 13.31
N PHE A 199 -30.88 20.54 12.27
CA PHE A 199 -29.76 21.36 11.84
C PHE A 199 -29.87 21.72 10.37
N GLU A 200 -29.39 22.92 10.02
CA GLU A 200 -29.23 23.37 8.64
C GLU A 200 -27.75 23.57 8.35
N ILE A 201 -27.27 22.99 7.24
CA ILE A 201 -25.89 23.14 6.76
C ILE A 201 -25.87 23.75 5.35
N HIS A 202 -24.77 24.39 4.98
CA HIS A 202 -24.52 24.96 3.65
C HIS A 202 -23.35 24.23 2.97
N PRO A 203 -23.57 23.02 2.43
CA PRO A 203 -22.50 22.16 1.91
C PRO A 203 -21.83 22.71 0.64
N TRP A 204 -22.53 23.53 -0.15
CA TRP A 204 -22.12 23.88 -1.52
C TRP A 204 -21.33 25.20 -1.65
N ILE A 205 -21.01 25.88 -0.56
CA ILE A 205 -20.40 27.23 -0.58
C ILE A 205 -18.92 27.26 -1.04
N HIS A 206 -18.27 26.10 -1.09
CA HIS A 206 -16.83 25.98 -1.25
C HIS A 206 -16.33 26.24 -2.67
N ASN A 207 -17.02 25.75 -3.71
CA ASN A 207 -16.58 25.85 -5.11
C ASN A 207 -17.69 26.49 -5.97
N PRO A 208 -17.47 27.68 -6.56
CA PRO A 208 -18.47 28.36 -7.38
C PRO A 208 -18.55 27.81 -8.81
N SER A 209 -17.64 26.92 -9.22
CA SER A 209 -17.68 26.32 -10.54
C SER A 209 -18.96 25.53 -10.76
N ASN A 210 -19.46 25.54 -12.01
CA ASN A 210 -20.66 24.80 -12.43
C ASN A 210 -21.93 25.17 -11.65
N ALA A 211 -22.04 26.40 -11.16
CA ALA A 211 -23.24 26.92 -10.52
C ALA A 211 -24.14 27.66 -11.52
N LEU A 212 -25.41 27.27 -11.63
CA LEU A 212 -26.41 28.01 -12.40
C LEU A 212 -26.74 29.35 -11.75
N THR A 213 -26.90 29.36 -10.42
CA THR A 213 -27.20 30.58 -9.65
C THR A 213 -26.39 30.61 -8.34
N ILE A 214 -26.13 31.81 -7.82
CA ILE A 214 -25.48 31.96 -6.50
C ILE A 214 -26.39 31.45 -5.39
N THR A 215 -27.71 31.60 -5.54
CA THR A 215 -28.70 31.08 -4.60
C THR A 215 -28.62 29.57 -4.46
N ASP A 216 -28.24 28.84 -5.52
CA ASP A 216 -28.07 27.38 -5.43
C ASP A 216 -26.84 26.99 -4.61
N LEU A 217 -25.78 27.80 -4.59
CA LEU A 217 -24.59 27.59 -3.76
C LEU A 217 -24.85 27.89 -2.28
N LEU A 218 -25.66 28.92 -2.02
CA LEU A 218 -25.98 29.39 -0.67
C LEU A 218 -27.13 28.62 -0.02
N ARG A 219 -27.80 27.71 -0.74
CA ARG A 219 -28.99 27.02 -0.21
C ARG A 219 -28.66 26.22 1.07
N PRO A 220 -29.50 26.29 2.11
CA PRO A 220 -29.39 25.42 3.27
C PRO A 220 -29.90 24.01 2.91
N VAL A 221 -29.34 23.00 3.58
CA VAL A 221 -29.79 21.61 3.56
C VAL A 221 -30.05 21.18 4.99
N ALA A 222 -31.28 20.76 5.28
CA ALA A 222 -31.69 20.31 6.60
C ALA A 222 -31.30 18.85 6.85
N ILE A 223 -30.76 18.57 8.05
CA ILE A 223 -30.32 17.25 8.52
C ILE A 223 -30.68 17.06 10.01
N PRO A 224 -30.90 15.82 10.47
CA PRO A 224 -31.10 14.61 9.67
C PRO A 224 -32.51 14.55 9.06
N ASP A 225 -32.71 13.87 7.93
CA ASP A 225 -34.05 13.61 7.35
C ASP A 225 -34.92 12.72 8.23
N VAL A 226 -34.28 11.86 9.03
CA VAL A 226 -34.91 10.95 9.99
C VAL A 226 -34.05 10.87 11.24
N ALA A 227 -34.65 10.88 12.43
CA ALA A 227 -33.87 10.70 13.66
C ALA A 227 -33.33 9.26 13.74
N PRO A 228 -32.06 9.03 14.13
CA PRO A 228 -31.51 7.68 14.23
C PRO A 228 -32.33 6.74 15.14
N ALA A 229 -32.80 7.27 16.28
CA ALA A 229 -33.66 6.54 17.21
C ALA A 229 -35.02 6.16 16.62
N GLU A 230 -35.59 7.04 15.78
CA GLU A 230 -36.83 6.74 15.05
C GLU A 230 -36.62 5.62 14.04
N LEU A 231 -35.52 5.66 13.30
CA LEU A 231 -35.16 4.65 12.30
C LEU A 231 -34.96 3.26 12.93
N LEU A 232 -34.45 3.21 14.17
CA LEU A 232 -34.33 1.99 14.97
C LEU A 232 -35.62 1.56 15.69
N GLY A 233 -36.71 2.34 15.57
CA GLY A 233 -37.99 2.03 16.22
C GLY A 233 -37.99 2.22 17.75
N LEU A 234 -37.03 2.97 18.30
CA LEU A 234 -36.86 3.16 19.75
C LEU A 234 -37.90 4.12 20.36
N ASN A 235 -38.50 5.00 19.55
CA ASN A 235 -39.46 6.01 20.01
C ASN A 235 -40.89 5.46 20.29
N ASN A 236 -41.21 4.24 19.85
CA ASN A 236 -42.56 3.65 19.91
C ASN A 236 -42.76 2.62 21.04
N GLY A 237 -42.19 2.86 22.23
CA GLY A 237 -42.46 2.00 23.41
C GLY A 237 -41.63 0.71 23.47
N GLY A 238 -40.47 0.67 22.82
CA GLY A 238 -39.50 -0.42 22.89
C GLY A 238 -39.85 -1.58 21.96
N THR A 239 -38.91 -1.97 21.11
CA THR A 239 -38.93 -3.31 20.51
C THR A 239 -38.68 -4.32 21.63
N ALA A 240 -39.36 -5.48 21.62
CA ALA A 240 -39.15 -6.56 22.61
C ALA A 240 -37.68 -7.04 22.68
N THR A 241 -36.88 -6.69 21.66
CA THR A 241 -35.46 -6.97 21.55
C THR A 241 -34.75 -5.71 21.05
N PRO A 242 -33.77 -5.14 21.79
CA PRO A 242 -33.08 -3.92 21.37
C PRO A 242 -32.28 -4.18 20.08
N PRO A 243 -32.20 -3.23 19.13
CA PRO A 243 -31.38 -3.37 17.93
C PRO A 243 -29.90 -3.54 18.30
N ASP A 244 -29.16 -4.29 17.48
CA ASP A 244 -27.72 -4.52 17.67
C ASP A 244 -26.95 -3.76 16.58
N PHE A 245 -26.46 -2.58 16.95
CA PHE A 245 -25.76 -1.65 16.08
C PHE A 245 -24.53 -1.11 16.79
N SER A 246 -23.38 -1.16 16.10
CA SER A 246 -22.11 -0.59 16.60
C SER A 246 -21.29 0.04 15.48
N MET A 247 -20.35 0.91 15.87
CA MET A 247 -19.33 1.49 14.99
C MET A 247 -17.95 1.21 15.60
N CYS A 248 -17.02 0.68 14.80
CA CYS A 248 -15.63 0.44 15.17
C CYS A 248 -14.74 1.51 14.52
N ALA A 249 -13.90 2.15 15.34
CA ALA A 249 -12.90 3.10 14.87
C ALA A 249 -11.56 2.37 14.61
N GLY A 250 -10.96 2.59 13.44
CA GLY A 250 -9.64 2.05 13.10
C GLY A 250 -9.52 1.67 11.62
N GLU A 251 -8.29 1.46 11.16
CA GLU A 251 -8.01 0.96 9.82
C GLU A 251 -8.55 -0.47 9.70
N PHE A 252 -9.19 -0.80 8.57
CA PHE A 252 -9.97 -2.03 8.43
C PHE A 252 -9.13 -3.31 8.62
N LEU A 253 -7.97 -3.40 7.99
CA LEU A 253 -7.11 -4.58 8.07
C LEU A 253 -6.54 -4.75 9.48
N GLU A 254 -6.18 -3.64 10.14
CA GLU A 254 -5.64 -3.64 11.51
C GLU A 254 -6.72 -3.95 12.56
N ALA A 255 -7.86 -3.26 12.50
CA ALA A 255 -8.97 -3.41 13.47
C ALA A 255 -9.52 -4.83 13.51
N TYR A 256 -9.50 -5.53 12.36
CA TYR A 256 -9.99 -6.89 12.24
C TYR A 256 -8.87 -7.90 11.99
N ALA A 257 -7.60 -7.61 12.28
CA ALA A 257 -6.45 -8.47 11.96
C ALA A 257 -6.53 -9.88 12.59
N ASN A 258 -7.14 -9.99 13.79
CA ASN A 258 -7.21 -11.24 14.55
C ASN A 258 -8.53 -12.01 14.35
N ASP A 259 -9.51 -11.38 13.72
CA ASP A 259 -10.86 -11.94 13.55
C ASP A 259 -10.88 -13.05 12.49
N LYS A 260 -11.50 -14.19 12.76
CA LYS A 260 -11.63 -15.25 11.75
C LYS A 260 -13.01 -15.87 11.80
N GLU A 261 -13.64 -16.00 10.62
CA GLU A 261 -14.93 -16.66 10.45
C GLU A 261 -15.99 -16.17 11.45
N CYS A 262 -16.05 -14.85 11.67
CA CYS A 262 -16.93 -14.23 12.67
C CYS A 262 -18.16 -13.54 12.06
N TRP A 263 -18.15 -13.28 10.75
CA TRP A 263 -19.19 -12.53 10.04
C TRP A 263 -20.01 -13.40 9.09
N ASP A 264 -21.32 -13.21 9.08
CA ASP A 264 -22.24 -13.89 8.17
C ASP A 264 -22.30 -13.18 6.81
N CYS A 265 -22.15 -11.85 6.81
CA CYS A 265 -22.01 -11.06 5.60
C CYS A 265 -21.08 -9.85 5.77
N ILE A 266 -20.36 -9.52 4.69
CA ILE A 266 -19.62 -8.27 4.54
C ILE A 266 -20.29 -7.46 3.42
N VAL A 267 -20.56 -6.19 3.69
CA VAL A 267 -21.20 -5.26 2.75
C VAL A 267 -20.24 -4.11 2.48
N THR A 268 -19.80 -3.99 1.23
CA THR A 268 -18.93 -2.90 0.78
C THR A 268 -19.69 -1.96 -0.16
N CYS A 269 -19.71 -0.66 0.16
CA CYS A 269 -20.39 0.36 -0.66
C CYS A 269 -19.44 1.53 -0.91
N PHE A 270 -18.91 1.67 -2.14
CA PHE A 270 -17.86 2.66 -2.48
C PHE A 270 -16.65 2.56 -1.53
N PHE A 271 -16.09 1.36 -1.39
CA PHE A 271 -15.04 1.07 -0.41
C PHE A 271 -13.83 0.32 -0.97
N ILE A 272 -14.01 -0.67 -1.84
CA ILE A 272 -12.91 -1.56 -2.27
C ILE A 272 -11.80 -0.83 -3.05
N ASP A 273 -12.12 0.33 -3.61
CA ASP A 273 -11.22 1.23 -4.33
C ASP A 273 -10.49 2.23 -3.41
N ALA A 274 -10.77 2.21 -2.10
CA ALA A 274 -10.01 2.97 -1.10
C ALA A 274 -8.73 2.25 -0.65
N ALA A 275 -8.57 0.96 -0.98
CA ALA A 275 -7.39 0.17 -0.64
C ALA A 275 -6.17 0.59 -1.49
N PRO A 276 -4.97 0.69 -0.89
CA PRO A 276 -3.71 0.69 -1.64
C PRO A 276 -3.56 -0.62 -2.43
N ASN A 277 -3.92 -1.74 -1.81
CA ASN A 277 -3.93 -3.06 -2.43
C ASN A 277 -5.28 -3.76 -2.20
N VAL A 278 -6.14 -3.75 -3.22
CA VAL A 278 -7.48 -4.37 -3.14
C VAL A 278 -7.44 -5.87 -2.86
N ILE A 279 -6.33 -6.55 -3.17
CA ILE A 279 -6.16 -7.99 -2.91
C ILE A 279 -6.12 -8.27 -1.40
N GLU A 280 -5.57 -7.36 -0.61
CA GLU A 280 -5.54 -7.49 0.87
C GLU A 280 -6.95 -7.40 1.45
N TYR A 281 -7.80 -6.54 0.90
CA TYR A 281 -9.21 -6.48 1.28
C TYR A 281 -9.93 -7.78 0.93
N ILE A 282 -9.72 -8.34 -0.27
CA ILE A 282 -10.31 -9.63 -0.67
C ILE A 282 -9.85 -10.77 0.25
N ALA A 283 -8.55 -10.82 0.58
CA ALA A 283 -8.00 -11.80 1.51
C ALA A 283 -8.57 -11.66 2.92
N ALA A 284 -8.75 -10.42 3.40
CA ALA A 284 -9.40 -10.15 4.68
C ALA A 284 -10.86 -10.58 4.65
N PHE A 285 -11.61 -10.31 3.58
CA PHE A 285 -13.00 -10.75 3.46
C PHE A 285 -13.13 -12.28 3.50
N GLU A 286 -12.23 -13.00 2.84
CA GLU A 286 -12.18 -14.46 2.89
C GLU A 286 -11.97 -14.95 4.33
N ARG A 287 -10.98 -14.40 5.04
CA ARG A 287 -10.67 -14.76 6.44
C ARG A 287 -11.82 -14.46 7.40
N LEU A 288 -12.45 -13.30 7.25
CA LEU A 288 -13.48 -12.77 8.16
C LEU A 288 -14.84 -13.46 8.00
N LEU A 289 -15.20 -13.87 6.78
CA LEU A 289 -16.47 -14.54 6.51
C LEU A 289 -16.47 -15.98 6.99
N LYS A 290 -17.56 -16.36 7.67
CA LYS A 290 -17.87 -17.76 7.96
C LYS A 290 -17.95 -18.57 6.66
N PRO A 291 -17.67 -19.89 6.69
CA PRO A 291 -17.95 -20.74 5.54
C PRO A 291 -19.42 -20.66 5.13
N GLY A 292 -19.71 -20.37 3.85
CA GLY A 292 -21.06 -20.08 3.36
C GLY A 292 -21.53 -18.64 3.56
N GLY A 293 -20.72 -17.77 4.16
CA GLY A 293 -20.98 -16.35 4.31
C GLY A 293 -20.95 -15.57 2.99
N TYR A 294 -21.54 -14.38 2.98
CA TYR A 294 -21.76 -13.60 1.77
C TYR A 294 -20.97 -12.30 1.74
N TRP A 295 -20.46 -11.94 0.57
CA TRP A 295 -19.93 -10.61 0.30
C TRP A 295 -20.82 -9.90 -0.73
N ILE A 296 -21.39 -8.76 -0.36
CA ILE A 296 -22.17 -7.89 -1.23
C ILE A 296 -21.37 -6.62 -1.49
N ASN A 297 -21.10 -6.32 -2.76
CA ASN A 297 -20.38 -5.12 -3.17
C ASN A 297 -21.24 -4.25 -4.08
N LEU A 298 -21.19 -2.93 -3.87
CA LEU A 298 -21.64 -1.92 -4.81
C LEU A 298 -20.66 -0.75 -4.83
N GLY A 299 -19.95 -0.56 -5.93
CA GLY A 299 -19.04 0.58 -6.04
C GLY A 299 -18.37 0.68 -7.41
N PRO A 300 -17.75 1.83 -7.71
CA PRO A 300 -16.84 1.97 -8.84
C PRO A 300 -15.46 1.38 -8.49
N LEU A 301 -14.49 1.61 -9.38
CA LEU A 301 -13.07 1.35 -9.15
C LEU A 301 -12.29 2.65 -9.37
N LEU A 302 -12.51 3.63 -8.49
CA LEU A 302 -11.77 4.90 -8.49
C LEU A 302 -10.67 4.85 -7.43
N TYR A 303 -9.54 4.26 -7.80
CA TYR A 303 -8.42 4.01 -6.89
C TYR A 303 -7.91 5.29 -6.23
N HIS A 304 -8.06 5.36 -4.90
CA HIS A 304 -7.78 6.58 -4.13
C HIS A 304 -6.32 7.01 -4.19
N TRP A 305 -5.41 6.05 -4.32
CA TRP A 305 -3.96 6.24 -4.21
C TRP A 305 -3.23 6.33 -5.56
N GLN A 306 -3.94 6.22 -6.69
CA GLN A 306 -3.37 6.19 -8.04
C GLN A 306 -2.45 7.39 -8.36
N ASN A 307 -2.76 8.59 -7.84
CA ASN A 307 -2.02 9.82 -8.10
C ASN A 307 -1.43 10.43 -6.82
N SER A 308 -1.27 9.65 -5.75
CA SER A 308 -0.77 10.15 -4.48
C SER A 308 0.76 10.23 -4.52
N SER A 309 1.29 11.45 -4.47
CA SER A 309 2.74 11.74 -4.33
C SER A 309 3.16 12.17 -2.92
N ASP A 310 2.20 12.25 -2.00
CA ASP A 310 2.32 12.97 -0.72
C ASP A 310 2.00 12.07 0.50
N GLY A 311 2.30 10.77 0.44
CA GLY A 311 2.08 9.85 1.55
C GLY A 311 3.18 9.95 2.62
N ASP A 312 2.82 10.22 3.88
CA ASP A 312 3.74 10.10 5.02
C ASP A 312 4.04 8.62 5.40
N ASP A 313 3.36 7.66 4.77
CA ASP A 313 3.50 6.21 4.99
C ASP A 313 3.70 5.50 3.64
N GLU A 314 4.84 4.81 3.50
CA GLU A 314 5.28 4.09 2.29
C GLU A 314 4.23 3.12 1.75
N ARG A 315 3.34 2.57 2.60
CA ARG A 315 2.24 1.69 2.17
C ARG A 315 1.26 2.38 1.23
N TYR A 316 1.09 3.69 1.38
CA TYR A 316 0.14 4.52 0.64
C TYR A 316 0.79 5.28 -0.53
N GLU A 317 2.10 5.11 -0.73
CA GLU A 317 2.82 5.50 -1.95
C GLU A 317 2.61 4.48 -3.09
N GLN A 318 2.13 3.28 -2.75
CA GLN A 318 1.82 2.22 -3.70
C GLN A 318 0.31 2.10 -3.89
N SER A 319 -0.12 1.88 -5.13
CA SER A 319 -1.51 1.68 -5.51
C SER A 319 -1.58 0.55 -6.53
N VAL A 320 -2.38 -0.48 -6.27
CA VAL A 320 -2.58 -1.64 -7.14
C VAL A 320 -3.94 -1.50 -7.81
N GLU A 321 -3.94 -0.94 -9.02
CA GLU A 321 -5.16 -0.76 -9.80
C GLU A 321 -5.52 -2.02 -10.58
N LEU A 322 -6.56 -2.73 -10.16
CA LEU A 322 -7.11 -3.87 -10.88
C LEU A 322 -8.38 -3.48 -11.63
N SER A 323 -8.55 -4.03 -12.82
CA SER A 323 -9.84 -4.03 -13.50
C SER A 323 -10.86 -4.91 -12.76
N TYR A 324 -12.15 -4.70 -13.01
CA TYR A 324 -13.18 -5.56 -12.43
C TYR A 324 -13.02 -7.03 -12.87
N GLU A 325 -12.50 -7.30 -14.07
CA GLU A 325 -12.21 -8.65 -14.54
C GLU A 325 -11.13 -9.32 -13.70
N GLU A 326 -10.03 -8.61 -13.42
CA GLU A 326 -8.95 -9.08 -12.57
C GLU A 326 -9.43 -9.27 -11.12
N ILE A 327 -10.25 -8.37 -10.59
CA ILE A 327 -10.88 -8.55 -9.27
C ILE A 327 -11.69 -9.84 -9.24
N LYS A 328 -12.50 -10.14 -10.27
CA LYS A 328 -13.24 -11.40 -10.35
C LYS A 328 -12.32 -12.61 -10.40
N HIS A 329 -11.20 -12.51 -11.11
CA HIS A 329 -10.20 -13.57 -11.13
C HIS A 329 -9.60 -13.79 -9.73
N VAL A 330 -9.17 -12.73 -9.05
CA VAL A 330 -8.66 -12.80 -7.67
C VAL A 330 -9.72 -13.36 -6.71
N MET A 331 -10.98 -12.95 -6.83
CA MET A 331 -12.07 -13.53 -6.03
C MET A 331 -12.15 -15.05 -6.17
N SER A 332 -11.98 -15.57 -7.39
CA SER A 332 -12.02 -17.01 -7.64
C SER A 332 -10.87 -17.79 -7.00
N THR A 333 -9.73 -17.14 -6.75
CA THR A 333 -8.59 -17.76 -6.03
C THR A 333 -8.78 -17.74 -4.51
N TYR A 334 -9.63 -16.85 -3.98
CA TYR A 334 -9.99 -16.71 -2.55
C TYR A 334 -11.35 -17.35 -2.19
N ASN A 335 -11.67 -18.50 -2.76
CA ASN A 335 -12.89 -19.28 -2.46
C ASN A 335 -14.24 -18.55 -2.66
N PHE A 336 -14.26 -17.42 -3.36
CA PHE A 336 -15.49 -16.70 -3.64
C PHE A 336 -16.12 -17.18 -4.95
N ARG A 337 -17.39 -17.56 -4.89
CA ARG A 337 -18.22 -17.77 -6.09
C ARG A 337 -19.24 -16.64 -6.20
N ILE A 338 -19.17 -15.91 -7.30
CA ILE A 338 -20.16 -14.89 -7.65
C ILE A 338 -21.50 -15.58 -7.95
N GLN A 339 -22.55 -15.22 -7.21
CA GLN A 339 -23.92 -15.70 -7.43
C GLN A 339 -24.71 -14.78 -8.34
N LYS A 340 -24.46 -13.47 -8.23
CA LYS A 340 -25.18 -12.43 -8.96
C LYS A 340 -24.21 -11.31 -9.27
N GLU A 341 -24.28 -10.80 -10.49
CA GLU A 341 -23.56 -9.61 -10.92
C GLU A 341 -24.44 -8.76 -11.83
N SER A 342 -24.24 -7.45 -11.78
CA SER A 342 -24.87 -6.47 -12.66
C SER A 342 -24.12 -5.15 -12.58
N GLN A 343 -24.32 -4.27 -13.56
CA GLN A 343 -23.86 -2.89 -13.51
C GLN A 343 -25.00 -1.97 -13.14
N ARG A 344 -24.73 -0.96 -12.30
CA ARG A 344 -25.75 -0.01 -11.85
C ARG A 344 -25.19 1.41 -11.82
N GLU A 345 -25.92 2.32 -12.45
CA GLU A 345 -25.63 3.75 -12.35
C GLU A 345 -25.89 4.25 -10.93
N CYS A 346 -24.87 4.84 -10.31
CA CYS A 346 -24.92 5.40 -8.98
C CYS A 346 -24.34 6.81 -8.98
N LEU A 347 -24.78 7.60 -8.00
CA LEU A 347 -24.26 8.94 -7.73
C LEU A 347 -23.46 8.91 -6.43
N TYR A 348 -22.58 9.89 -6.25
CA TYR A 348 -21.81 10.04 -5.03
C TYR A 348 -21.64 11.52 -4.66
N THR A 349 -22.19 11.91 -3.51
CA THR A 349 -22.17 13.28 -2.97
C THR A 349 -22.57 14.35 -3.99
N ASN A 350 -23.53 14.03 -4.86
CA ASN A 350 -23.80 14.84 -6.03
C ASN A 350 -24.64 16.10 -5.69
N ASN A 351 -24.14 17.28 -6.06
CA ASN A 351 -24.95 18.50 -6.01
C ASN A 351 -26.02 18.45 -7.11
N VAL A 352 -27.28 18.21 -6.74
CA VAL A 352 -28.41 18.06 -7.68
C VAL A 352 -28.66 19.28 -8.58
N LYS A 353 -28.15 20.47 -8.19
CA LYS A 353 -28.28 21.72 -8.96
C LYS A 353 -27.02 22.14 -9.71
N SER A 354 -25.95 21.34 -9.64
CA SER A 354 -24.71 21.61 -10.38
C SER A 354 -24.90 21.40 -11.88
N MET A 355 -24.24 22.22 -12.70
CA MET A 355 -24.17 22.04 -14.16
C MET A 355 -23.34 20.81 -14.55
N MET A 356 -22.40 20.40 -13.69
CA MET A 356 -21.59 19.20 -13.86
C MET A 356 -22.11 18.11 -12.93
N LYS A 357 -22.30 16.91 -13.48
CA LYS A 357 -22.76 15.73 -12.75
C LYS A 357 -21.83 14.56 -13.01
N THR A 358 -21.37 13.91 -11.95
CA THR A 358 -20.58 12.68 -12.04
C THR A 358 -21.49 11.49 -11.80
N VAL A 359 -21.47 10.52 -12.72
CA VAL A 359 -22.23 9.27 -12.64
C VAL A 359 -21.24 8.12 -12.69
N TYR A 360 -21.39 7.17 -11.77
CA TYR A 360 -20.53 6.00 -11.68
C TYR A 360 -21.30 4.77 -12.16
N ASN A 361 -20.72 4.02 -13.09
CA ASN A 361 -21.23 2.71 -13.48
C ASN A 361 -20.63 1.67 -12.53
N CYS A 362 -21.30 1.46 -11.40
CA CYS A 362 -20.81 0.63 -10.32
C CYS A 362 -21.01 -0.86 -10.63
N ALA A 363 -20.02 -1.67 -10.26
CA ALA A 363 -20.16 -3.12 -10.21
C ALA A 363 -20.98 -3.49 -8.97
N PHE A 364 -22.14 -4.10 -9.19
CA PHE A 364 -22.97 -4.66 -8.13
C PHE A 364 -22.93 -6.18 -8.20
N PHE A 365 -22.34 -6.82 -7.19
CA PHE A 365 -22.28 -8.27 -7.13
C PHE A 365 -22.52 -8.82 -5.73
N THR A 366 -22.83 -10.11 -5.71
CA THR A 366 -22.95 -10.91 -4.49
C THR A 366 -22.16 -12.19 -4.69
N ALA A 367 -21.17 -12.40 -3.84
CA ALA A 367 -20.37 -13.60 -3.80
C ALA A 367 -20.62 -14.39 -2.52
N VAL A 368 -20.49 -15.71 -2.59
CA VAL A 368 -20.54 -16.60 -1.44
C VAL A 368 -19.16 -17.21 -1.23
N LYS A 369 -18.69 -17.27 0.02
CA LYS A 369 -17.48 -18.04 0.39
C LYS A 369 -17.84 -19.52 0.37
N GLU A 370 -17.30 -20.27 -0.58
CA GLU A 370 -17.58 -21.71 -0.66
C GLU A 370 -16.90 -22.46 0.50
N THR A 371 -17.65 -23.34 1.15
CA THR A 371 -17.07 -24.38 2.01
C THR A 371 -16.24 -25.31 1.12
N GLY A 372 -15.00 -25.65 1.49
CA GLY A 372 -14.01 -26.42 0.71
C GLY A 372 -14.39 -27.84 0.24
N HIS A 373 -15.68 -28.17 0.08
CA HIS A 373 -16.19 -29.47 -0.41
C HIS A 373 -16.35 -29.56 -1.94
N ARG A 374 -15.79 -28.64 -2.73
CA ARG A 374 -15.97 -28.67 -4.20
C ARG A 374 -15.28 -29.88 -4.86
N LEU A 375 -14.24 -30.44 -4.24
CA LEU A 375 -13.55 -31.65 -4.72
C LEU A 375 -14.39 -32.93 -4.56
N GLN A 376 -15.24 -33.06 -3.54
CA GLN A 376 -15.99 -34.31 -3.31
C GLN A 376 -17.20 -34.49 -4.25
N ARG A 377 -17.76 -33.39 -4.78
CA ARG A 377 -18.92 -33.45 -5.69
C ARG A 377 -18.56 -33.62 -7.16
N LEU A 378 -17.36 -33.22 -7.57
CA LEU A 378 -16.88 -33.44 -8.94
C LEU A 378 -16.42 -34.89 -9.16
N PHE A 379 -15.93 -35.58 -8.12
CA PHE A 379 -15.58 -37.00 -8.18
C PHE A 379 -16.75 -37.96 -7.89
N GLY A 380 -17.90 -37.45 -7.44
CA GLY A 380 -19.08 -38.26 -7.08
C GLY A 380 -20.02 -38.65 -8.23
N ASN A 381 -19.78 -38.16 -9.46
CA ASN A 381 -20.74 -38.32 -10.57
C ASN A 381 -20.15 -38.88 -11.87
N LEU A 382 -19.01 -39.59 -11.80
CA LEU A 382 -18.54 -40.44 -12.90
C LEU A 382 -19.01 -41.89 -12.65
N PRO A 383 -19.97 -42.41 -13.42
CA PRO A 383 -20.36 -43.81 -13.31
C PRO A 383 -19.25 -44.65 -13.96
N GLY A 384 -18.47 -45.38 -13.16
CA GLY A 384 -17.65 -46.48 -13.70
C GLY A 384 -16.26 -46.73 -13.14
N LEU A 385 -15.94 -46.40 -11.88
CA LEU A 385 -14.68 -46.86 -11.27
C LEU A 385 -14.95 -47.69 -10.00
N PRO A 386 -14.51 -48.97 -9.94
CA PRO A 386 -14.69 -49.82 -8.78
C PRO A 386 -13.80 -49.34 -7.65
N GLY A 387 -14.34 -49.35 -6.44
CA GLY A 387 -13.67 -48.91 -5.22
C GLY A 387 -12.35 -49.64 -5.00
N GLN A 388 -11.33 -48.87 -4.65
CA GLN A 388 -10.10 -49.37 -4.08
C GLN A 388 -9.78 -48.55 -2.84
N GLY A 389 -10.12 -49.12 -1.67
CA GLY A 389 -9.40 -48.81 -0.45
C GLY A 389 -8.06 -49.55 -0.47
N GLY A 390 -6.98 -48.82 -0.23
CA GLY A 390 -5.61 -49.35 -0.16
C GLY A 390 -4.62 -48.23 0.19
N PRO A 391 -3.53 -48.54 0.91
CA PRO A 391 -2.85 -47.64 1.85
C PRO A 391 -1.96 -46.59 1.19
N GLY A 392 -1.66 -45.52 1.94
CA GLY A 392 -0.76 -44.44 1.53
C GLY A 392 0.57 -44.98 0.99
N ALA A 393 0.86 -44.63 -0.26
CA ALA A 393 2.17 -44.82 -0.85
C ALA A 393 3.04 -43.63 -0.43
N ASP A 394 3.98 -43.87 0.49
CA ASP A 394 5.12 -42.97 0.74
C ASP A 394 5.99 -42.93 -0.53
N GLY A 395 5.68 -42.00 -1.43
CA GLY A 395 6.61 -41.60 -2.47
C GLY A 395 7.76 -40.76 -1.88
N PRO A 396 8.96 -40.77 -2.46
CA PRO A 396 10.05 -39.92 -2.01
C PRO A 396 9.66 -38.45 -2.14
N LEU A 397 9.40 -37.79 -1.01
CA LEU A 397 9.12 -36.36 -0.93
C LEU A 397 10.43 -35.57 -0.93
N VAL A 398 10.42 -34.43 -1.59
CA VAL A 398 11.60 -33.55 -1.69
C VAL A 398 11.79 -32.82 -0.36
N ASP A 399 13.03 -32.75 0.14
CA ASP A 399 13.32 -32.13 1.43
C ASP A 399 13.57 -30.63 1.31
N THR A 400 13.15 -29.87 2.32
CA THR A 400 13.54 -28.48 2.54
C THR A 400 15.05 -28.24 2.70
N ALA A 401 15.82 -29.30 2.97
CA ALA A 401 17.28 -29.24 3.15
C ALA A 401 18.09 -29.12 1.85
N GLU A 402 17.43 -29.09 0.68
CA GLU A 402 18.11 -28.96 -0.60
C GLU A 402 18.98 -27.71 -0.68
N LYS A 403 20.18 -27.85 -1.26
CA LYS A 403 21.14 -26.77 -1.46
C LYS A 403 21.68 -26.74 -2.89
N VAL A 404 21.85 -25.53 -3.41
CA VAL A 404 22.52 -25.28 -4.68
C VAL A 404 23.88 -24.65 -4.41
N HIS A 405 24.94 -25.36 -4.75
CA HIS A 405 26.29 -24.85 -4.67
C HIS A 405 26.67 -24.13 -5.96
N ILE A 406 26.85 -22.81 -5.90
CA ILE A 406 27.24 -21.99 -7.05
C ILE A 406 28.73 -21.64 -6.92
N SER A 407 29.51 -21.92 -7.96
CA SER A 407 30.93 -21.56 -8.02
C SER A 407 31.14 -20.05 -8.15
N SER A 408 32.30 -19.57 -7.67
CA SER A 408 32.71 -18.16 -7.83
C SER A 408 32.73 -17.72 -9.31
N LEU A 409 33.17 -18.62 -10.20
CA LEU A 409 33.24 -18.36 -11.64
C LEU A 409 31.85 -18.22 -12.27
N ALA A 410 30.93 -19.13 -11.93
CA ALA A 410 29.56 -19.09 -12.42
C ALA A 410 28.87 -17.79 -12.01
N LEU A 411 29.01 -17.39 -10.74
CA LEU A 411 28.43 -16.17 -10.22
C LEU A 411 28.94 -14.92 -10.95
N LEU A 412 30.26 -14.81 -11.17
CA LEU A 412 30.85 -13.69 -11.91
C LEU A 412 30.37 -13.61 -13.35
N LYS A 413 30.23 -14.77 -14.02
CA LYS A 413 29.69 -14.82 -15.39
C LYS A 413 28.23 -14.40 -15.45
N MET A 414 27.39 -14.87 -14.52
CA MET A 414 25.98 -14.47 -14.43
C MET A 414 25.83 -12.96 -14.22
N LEU A 415 26.59 -12.38 -13.27
CA LEU A 415 26.55 -10.93 -12.99
C LEU A 415 27.08 -10.10 -14.16
N LYS A 416 28.19 -10.52 -14.79
CA LYS A 416 28.75 -9.83 -15.97
C LYS A 416 27.76 -9.86 -17.14
N HIS A 417 27.12 -11.00 -17.37
CA HIS A 417 26.13 -11.16 -18.42
C HIS A 417 24.88 -10.33 -18.15
N GLY A 418 24.31 -10.42 -16.94
CA GLY A 418 23.16 -9.63 -16.52
C GLY A 418 23.40 -8.13 -16.65
N ARG A 419 24.57 -7.64 -16.21
CA ARG A 419 24.90 -6.21 -16.32
C ARG A 419 25.12 -5.74 -17.76
N ALA A 420 25.64 -6.59 -18.64
CA ALA A 420 25.79 -6.27 -20.06
C ALA A 420 24.44 -6.27 -20.80
N GLY A 421 23.45 -6.99 -20.28
CA GLY A 421 22.10 -7.10 -20.85
C GLY A 421 21.16 -5.93 -20.52
N VAL A 422 21.42 -5.17 -19.46
CA VAL A 422 20.56 -4.06 -19.01
C VAL A 422 20.31 -3.06 -20.17
N PRO A 423 19.04 -2.71 -20.47
CA PRO A 423 17.83 -2.92 -19.67
C PRO A 423 17.04 -4.21 -19.95
N MET A 424 17.53 -5.11 -20.82
CA MET A 424 16.83 -6.33 -21.21
C MET A 424 17.16 -7.50 -20.28
N GLU A 425 16.19 -8.41 -20.12
CA GLU A 425 16.42 -9.69 -19.44
C GLU A 425 17.29 -10.61 -20.29
N VAL A 426 18.37 -11.15 -19.71
CA VAL A 426 19.22 -12.16 -20.36
C VAL A 426 18.99 -13.53 -19.75
N MET A 427 19.22 -14.60 -20.54
CA MET A 427 19.16 -15.98 -20.06
C MET A 427 20.43 -16.76 -20.41
N GLY A 428 20.70 -17.83 -19.65
CA GLY A 428 21.76 -18.78 -19.96
C GLY A 428 21.56 -20.13 -19.29
N LEU A 429 22.43 -21.08 -19.63
CA LEU A 429 22.38 -22.43 -19.10
C LEU A 429 23.44 -22.65 -18.03
N MET A 430 23.08 -23.46 -17.04
CA MET A 430 23.94 -23.83 -15.93
C MET A 430 24.52 -25.23 -16.15
N LEU A 431 25.83 -25.35 -16.00
CA LEU A 431 26.59 -26.59 -16.16
C LEU A 431 27.12 -27.06 -14.82
N GLY A 432 27.02 -28.36 -14.58
CA GLY A 432 27.61 -28.99 -13.42
C GLY A 432 27.18 -30.43 -13.26
N GLU A 433 26.96 -30.82 -12.00
CA GLU A 433 26.65 -32.20 -11.63
C GLU A 433 25.61 -32.27 -10.50
N PHE A 434 24.81 -33.34 -10.50
CA PHE A 434 23.96 -33.72 -9.39
C PHE A 434 24.74 -34.69 -8.51
N VAL A 435 25.09 -34.29 -7.28
CA VAL A 435 25.99 -35.08 -6.40
C VAL A 435 25.20 -36.15 -5.65
N ASP A 436 24.14 -35.74 -4.95
CA ASP A 436 23.23 -36.59 -4.20
C ASP A 436 21.80 -36.03 -4.30
N ASP A 437 20.85 -36.59 -3.57
CA ASP A 437 19.44 -36.16 -3.61
C ASP A 437 19.20 -34.74 -3.07
N TYR A 438 20.14 -34.17 -2.31
CA TYR A 438 19.98 -32.88 -1.62
C TYR A 438 20.80 -31.76 -2.25
N THR A 439 21.88 -32.08 -2.97
CA THR A 439 22.89 -31.10 -3.40
C THR A 439 23.05 -31.08 -4.92
N VAL A 440 23.01 -29.87 -5.47
CA VAL A 440 23.24 -29.58 -6.89
C VAL A 440 24.46 -28.67 -7.02
N ASN A 441 25.49 -29.10 -7.75
CA ASN A 441 26.68 -28.30 -7.98
C ASN A 441 26.58 -27.61 -9.34
N CYS A 442 26.59 -26.27 -9.34
CA CYS A 442 26.77 -25.45 -10.53
C CYS A 442 28.24 -24.99 -10.63
N ILE A 443 28.98 -25.60 -11.56
CA ILE A 443 30.41 -25.37 -11.74
C ILE A 443 30.66 -24.22 -12.71
N ASP A 444 29.94 -24.19 -13.84
CA ASP A 444 30.09 -23.16 -14.86
C ASP A 444 28.73 -22.74 -15.45
N VAL A 445 28.71 -21.61 -16.13
CA VAL A 445 27.55 -21.13 -16.89
C VAL A 445 27.99 -20.60 -18.26
N PHE A 446 27.10 -20.65 -19.23
CA PHE A 446 27.28 -19.94 -20.48
C PHE A 446 26.01 -19.21 -20.89
N ALA A 447 26.20 -18.06 -21.53
CA ALA A 447 25.13 -17.23 -22.04
C ALA A 447 24.55 -17.82 -23.33
N MET A 448 23.23 -17.77 -23.48
CA MET A 448 22.58 -18.09 -24.74
C MET A 448 22.45 -16.82 -25.60
N PRO A 449 22.68 -16.89 -26.92
CA PRO A 449 22.46 -15.75 -27.81
C PRO A 449 20.96 -15.41 -27.82
N GLN A 450 20.63 -14.17 -27.52
CA GLN A 450 19.24 -13.72 -27.43
C GLN A 450 18.60 -13.59 -28.83
N SER A 451 17.43 -14.19 -29.00
CA SER A 451 16.47 -13.81 -30.03
C SER A 451 15.19 -13.40 -29.29
N GLY A 452 14.97 -12.10 -29.03
CA GLY A 452 13.81 -11.65 -28.25
C GLY A 452 13.69 -10.13 -28.13
N THR A 453 12.46 -9.64 -28.05
CA THR A 453 12.11 -8.22 -27.82
C THR A 453 12.20 -7.85 -26.34
N GLY A 454 12.31 -6.55 -26.01
CA GLY A 454 12.71 -6.01 -24.70
C GLY A 454 11.87 -6.32 -23.45
N VAL A 455 10.97 -7.32 -23.47
CA VAL A 455 10.11 -7.71 -22.33
C VAL A 455 10.02 -9.24 -22.12
N SER A 456 10.61 -10.07 -22.99
CA SER A 456 10.60 -11.52 -22.78
C SER A 456 11.71 -12.21 -23.58
N VAL A 457 12.33 -13.22 -22.98
CA VAL A 457 13.32 -14.06 -23.65
C VAL A 457 12.61 -15.24 -24.31
N GLU A 458 12.61 -15.31 -25.65
CA GLU A 458 12.05 -16.45 -26.39
C GLU A 458 12.97 -17.68 -26.34
N ALA A 459 12.36 -18.82 -26.72
CA ALA A 459 12.81 -20.19 -26.54
C ALA A 459 14.30 -20.48 -26.83
N VAL A 460 14.85 -21.36 -26.00
CA VAL A 460 16.18 -21.98 -26.12
C VAL A 460 16.39 -22.52 -27.54
N ASP A 461 17.42 -22.06 -28.25
CA ASP A 461 17.85 -22.67 -29.52
C ASP A 461 18.57 -24.01 -29.25
N PRO A 462 17.95 -25.17 -29.55
CA PRO A 462 18.55 -26.46 -29.28
C PRO A 462 19.81 -26.71 -30.12
N VAL A 463 19.95 -26.06 -31.28
CA VAL A 463 21.10 -26.20 -32.18
C VAL A 463 22.34 -25.58 -31.54
N PHE A 464 22.20 -24.37 -30.99
CA PHE A 464 23.28 -23.71 -30.28
C PHE A 464 23.69 -24.49 -29.02
N GLN A 465 22.72 -24.96 -28.24
CA GLN A 465 22.97 -25.76 -27.05
C GLN A 465 23.78 -27.03 -27.38
N MET A 466 23.35 -27.80 -28.38
CA MET A 466 24.02 -29.05 -28.77
C MET A 466 25.46 -28.79 -29.24
N LYS A 467 25.66 -27.78 -30.10
CA LYS A 467 26.99 -27.39 -30.58
C LYS A 467 27.90 -26.94 -29.45
N MET A 468 27.39 -26.15 -28.51
CA MET A 468 28.16 -25.63 -27.38
C MET A 468 28.58 -26.77 -26.42
N LEU A 469 27.66 -27.69 -26.11
CA LEU A 469 27.97 -28.86 -25.29
C LEU A 469 29.01 -29.78 -25.96
N GLU A 470 28.93 -29.96 -27.28
CA GLU A 470 29.92 -30.74 -28.03
C GLU A 470 31.31 -30.07 -28.00
N MET A 471 31.38 -28.75 -28.18
CA MET A 471 32.63 -28.00 -28.08
C MET A 471 33.24 -28.08 -26.68
N LEU A 472 32.43 -27.96 -25.62
CA LEU A 472 32.90 -28.10 -24.24
C LEU A 472 33.44 -29.50 -23.97
N LYS A 473 32.77 -30.54 -24.48
CA LYS A 473 33.20 -31.93 -24.37
C LYS A 473 34.55 -32.17 -25.04
N GLN A 474 34.82 -31.53 -26.19
CA GLN A 474 36.13 -31.60 -26.87
C GLN A 474 37.26 -30.95 -26.05
N THR A 475 36.96 -29.94 -25.25
CA THR A 475 37.93 -29.28 -24.36
C THR A 475 38.16 -30.00 -23.03
N GLY A 476 37.54 -31.16 -22.83
CA GLY A 476 37.66 -31.95 -21.60
C GLY A 476 36.67 -31.55 -20.49
N ARG A 477 35.67 -30.71 -20.79
CA ARG A 477 34.59 -30.34 -19.86
C ARG A 477 33.34 -31.15 -20.18
N ALA A 478 33.12 -32.24 -19.46
CA ALA A 478 32.00 -33.15 -19.69
C ALA A 478 30.79 -32.91 -18.75
N GLU A 479 30.64 -31.67 -18.27
CA GLU A 479 29.57 -31.28 -17.35
C GLU A 479 28.20 -31.33 -18.05
N MET A 480 27.17 -31.69 -17.29
CA MET A 480 25.79 -31.77 -17.77
C MET A 480 25.02 -30.50 -17.44
N VAL A 481 23.91 -30.27 -18.14
CA VAL A 481 23.01 -29.15 -17.83
C VAL A 481 22.23 -29.47 -16.56
N VAL A 482 22.43 -28.66 -15.51
CA VAL A 482 21.77 -28.80 -14.20
C VAL A 482 20.60 -27.84 -14.00
N GLY A 483 20.47 -26.84 -14.88
CA GLY A 483 19.45 -25.81 -14.78
C GLY A 483 19.69 -24.66 -15.74
N TRP A 484 19.01 -23.56 -15.49
CA TRP A 484 19.11 -22.33 -16.27
C TRP A 484 19.03 -21.12 -15.35
N TYR A 485 19.51 -19.98 -15.83
CA TYR A 485 19.43 -18.72 -15.12
C TYR A 485 18.91 -17.60 -16.02
N HIS A 486 18.30 -16.60 -15.42
CA HIS A 486 17.97 -15.34 -16.08
C HIS A 486 18.16 -14.14 -15.16
N SER A 487 18.13 -12.95 -15.76
CA SER A 487 18.29 -11.70 -15.04
C SER A 487 17.00 -10.90 -14.96
N HIS A 488 16.72 -10.32 -13.79
CA HIS A 488 15.66 -9.34 -13.57
C HIS A 488 16.29 -7.98 -13.23
N PRO A 489 16.43 -7.05 -14.19
CA PRO A 489 17.07 -5.76 -13.91
C PRO A 489 16.17 -4.85 -13.05
N GLY A 490 16.39 -4.83 -11.73
CA GLY A 490 15.71 -3.92 -10.81
C GLY A 490 14.38 -4.42 -10.22
N PHE A 491 13.97 -5.65 -10.54
CA PHE A 491 12.69 -6.23 -10.08
C PHE A 491 12.83 -7.23 -8.92
N GLY A 492 14.04 -7.52 -8.45
CA GLY A 492 14.30 -8.58 -7.46
C GLY A 492 14.28 -9.99 -8.06
N CYS A 493 14.20 -11.02 -7.22
CA CYS A 493 14.27 -12.43 -7.63
C CYS A 493 12.90 -13.12 -7.49
N TRP A 494 12.26 -13.47 -8.60
CA TRP A 494 11.01 -14.24 -8.67
C TRP A 494 10.83 -14.86 -10.07
N LEU A 495 9.89 -15.80 -10.22
CA LEU A 495 9.57 -16.39 -11.52
C LEU A 495 8.28 -15.78 -12.07
N SER A 496 8.34 -15.20 -13.27
CA SER A 496 7.16 -14.77 -14.02
C SER A 496 6.36 -15.95 -14.58
N GLY A 497 5.16 -15.70 -15.10
CA GLY A 497 4.38 -16.74 -15.78
C GLY A 497 5.12 -17.36 -16.97
N VAL A 498 5.94 -16.58 -17.67
CA VAL A 498 6.79 -17.07 -18.77
C VAL A 498 7.94 -17.93 -18.23
N ASP A 499 8.53 -17.52 -17.11
CA ASP A 499 9.61 -18.27 -16.45
C ASP A 499 9.11 -19.60 -15.89
N ILE A 500 7.88 -19.64 -15.35
CA ILE A 500 7.25 -20.88 -14.87
C ILE A 500 7.05 -21.86 -16.02
N ASN A 501 6.55 -21.41 -17.18
CA ASN A 501 6.39 -22.28 -18.35
C ASN A 501 7.74 -22.79 -18.88
N THR A 502 8.78 -21.94 -18.82
CA THR A 502 10.14 -22.32 -19.22
C THR A 502 10.71 -23.36 -18.26
N GLN A 503 10.58 -23.13 -16.96
CA GLN A 503 11.02 -24.07 -15.93
C GLN A 503 10.29 -25.40 -16.02
N GLN A 504 8.98 -25.41 -16.29
CA GLN A 504 8.21 -26.64 -16.49
C GLN A 504 8.75 -27.48 -17.65
N SER A 505 9.24 -26.82 -18.71
CA SER A 505 9.85 -27.48 -19.86
C SER A 505 11.20 -28.11 -19.51
N PHE A 506 12.01 -27.46 -18.68
CA PHE A 506 13.27 -28.01 -18.18
C PHE A 506 13.05 -29.16 -17.17
N GLU A 507 12.05 -29.05 -16.30
CA GLU A 507 11.71 -30.09 -15.34
C GLU A 507 11.16 -31.36 -16.00
N ALA A 508 10.54 -31.24 -17.17
CA ALA A 508 10.12 -32.40 -17.97
C ALA A 508 11.31 -33.24 -18.50
N LEU A 509 12.47 -32.61 -18.72
CA LEU A 509 13.71 -33.29 -19.12
C LEU A 509 14.47 -33.82 -17.90
N ASN A 510 14.57 -33.01 -16.85
CA ASN A 510 15.21 -33.39 -15.60
C ASN A 510 14.40 -32.84 -14.42
N PRO A 511 13.77 -33.70 -13.60
CA PRO A 511 12.94 -33.27 -12.47
C PRO A 511 13.66 -32.39 -11.44
N ARG A 512 14.99 -32.43 -11.41
CA ARG A 512 15.82 -31.67 -10.47
C ARG A 512 16.42 -30.39 -11.06
N ALA A 513 16.02 -30.00 -12.27
CA ALA A 513 16.46 -28.76 -12.88
C ALA A 513 16.16 -27.55 -11.99
N VAL A 514 17.11 -26.61 -11.89
CA VAL A 514 16.99 -25.41 -11.06
C VAL A 514 16.87 -24.17 -11.94
N ALA A 515 15.96 -23.26 -11.57
CA ALA A 515 15.89 -21.91 -12.14
C ALA A 515 16.57 -20.91 -11.20
N VAL A 516 17.57 -20.16 -11.68
CA VAL A 516 18.27 -19.14 -10.88
C VAL A 516 17.97 -17.74 -11.40
N VAL A 517 17.57 -16.83 -10.51
CA VAL A 517 17.25 -15.43 -10.87
C VAL A 517 18.28 -14.50 -10.25
N VAL A 518 18.90 -13.66 -11.06
CA VAL A 518 19.91 -12.66 -10.63
C VAL A 518 19.42 -11.25 -10.93
N ASP A 519 19.49 -10.36 -9.94
CA ASP A 519 19.28 -8.91 -10.15
C ASP A 519 20.62 -8.17 -10.20
N PRO A 520 21.10 -7.75 -11.39
CA PRO A 520 22.39 -7.06 -11.52
C PRO A 520 22.36 -5.59 -11.07
N ILE A 521 21.18 -4.98 -10.86
CA ILE A 521 21.02 -3.57 -10.47
C ILE A 521 20.99 -3.44 -8.95
N GLN A 522 20.18 -4.26 -8.27
CA GLN A 522 20.09 -4.24 -6.81
C GLN A 522 21.30 -4.90 -6.13
N SER A 523 22.10 -5.67 -6.87
CA SER A 523 23.34 -6.26 -6.37
C SER A 523 24.44 -5.21 -6.16
N VAL A 524 24.70 -4.89 -4.90
CA VAL A 524 25.75 -3.94 -4.47
C VAL A 524 26.89 -4.67 -3.75
N LYS A 525 28.04 -4.00 -3.56
CA LYS A 525 29.18 -4.58 -2.85
C LYS A 525 28.74 -5.04 -1.45
N GLY A 526 28.83 -6.34 -1.18
CA GLY A 526 28.43 -6.95 0.10
C GLY A 526 27.04 -7.60 0.09
N LYS A 527 26.21 -7.38 -0.94
CA LYS A 527 24.90 -8.02 -1.08
C LYS A 527 24.62 -8.36 -2.55
N VAL A 528 24.67 -9.64 -2.88
CA VAL A 528 24.24 -10.14 -4.19
C VAL A 528 22.78 -10.58 -4.08
N VAL A 529 21.94 -10.03 -4.95
CA VAL A 529 20.52 -10.36 -5.02
C VAL A 529 20.37 -11.51 -6.02
N ILE A 530 20.29 -12.72 -5.48
CA ILE A 530 20.19 -13.98 -6.22
C ILE A 530 19.35 -14.97 -5.43
N ASP A 531 18.47 -15.70 -6.11
CA ASP A 531 17.65 -16.74 -5.52
C ASP A 531 17.46 -17.88 -6.53
N ALA A 532 17.21 -19.08 -6.01
CA ALA A 532 17.08 -20.30 -6.79
C ALA A 532 15.71 -20.94 -6.53
N PHE A 533 15.02 -21.33 -7.58
CA PHE A 533 13.64 -21.80 -7.52
C PHE A 533 13.46 -23.15 -8.24
N ARG A 534 12.46 -23.90 -7.78
CA ARG A 534 11.91 -25.09 -8.45
C ARG A 534 10.39 -25.13 -8.30
N LEU A 535 9.67 -25.66 -9.30
CA LEU A 535 8.22 -25.70 -9.27
C LEU A 535 7.69 -26.71 -8.25
N ILE A 536 6.48 -26.44 -7.75
CA ILE A 536 5.70 -27.35 -6.93
C ILE A 536 4.71 -28.06 -7.84
N ASN A 537 4.57 -29.39 -7.70
CA ASN A 537 3.54 -30.11 -8.44
C ASN A 537 2.14 -29.61 -8.01
N PRO A 538 1.33 -29.07 -8.93
CA PRO A 538 -0.01 -28.56 -8.62
C PRO A 538 -0.92 -29.60 -7.96
N GLN A 539 -0.72 -30.89 -8.25
CA GLN A 539 -1.51 -31.99 -7.69
C GLN A 539 -1.33 -32.14 -6.17
N LEU A 540 -0.10 -31.95 -5.67
CA LEU A 540 0.20 -32.03 -4.23
C LEU A 540 -0.41 -30.87 -3.47
N MET A 541 -0.35 -29.66 -4.05
CA MET A 541 -1.01 -28.47 -3.50
C MET A 541 -2.54 -28.62 -3.43
N MET A 542 -3.17 -29.23 -4.44
CA MET A 542 -4.61 -29.49 -4.42
C MET A 542 -5.04 -30.52 -3.37
N MET A 543 -4.12 -31.38 -2.91
CA MET A 543 -4.36 -32.33 -1.82
C MET A 543 -4.11 -31.75 -0.43
N GLY A 544 -3.68 -30.48 -0.33
CA GLY A 544 -3.40 -29.82 0.95
C GLY A 544 -2.26 -30.45 1.74
N GLN A 545 -1.44 -31.30 1.11
CA GLN A 545 -0.22 -31.83 1.69
C GLN A 545 0.90 -30.82 1.51
N GLU A 546 1.74 -30.66 2.53
CA GLU A 546 2.95 -29.85 2.37
C GLU A 546 3.82 -30.47 1.27
N PRO A 547 4.23 -29.69 0.25
CA PRO A 547 4.89 -30.23 -0.94
C PRO A 547 6.31 -30.72 -0.65
N ARG A 548 6.88 -30.35 0.51
CA ARG A 548 8.22 -30.76 0.95
C ARG A 548 8.16 -31.26 2.38
N GLN A 549 9.01 -32.23 2.68
CA GLN A 549 9.23 -32.66 4.06
C GLN A 549 10.24 -31.71 4.73
N THR A 550 9.89 -31.20 5.92
CA THR A 550 10.82 -30.37 6.70
C THR A 550 11.63 -31.24 7.66
N THR A 551 12.86 -31.62 7.28
CA THR A 551 13.77 -32.37 8.17
C THR A 551 14.83 -31.48 8.83
N SER A 552 15.02 -30.25 8.34
CA SER A 552 16.03 -29.31 8.83
C SER A 552 15.55 -27.85 8.79
N ASN A 553 16.17 -27.00 9.61
CA ASN A 553 15.87 -25.56 9.65
C ASN A 553 16.51 -24.77 8.49
N ILE A 554 17.31 -25.42 7.65
CA ILE A 554 18.09 -24.75 6.59
C ILE A 554 17.19 -24.05 5.58
N GLY A 555 16.09 -24.69 5.18
CA GLY A 555 15.13 -24.14 4.22
C GLY A 555 14.33 -22.92 4.71
N HIS A 556 14.42 -22.59 6.01
CA HIS A 556 13.71 -21.46 6.64
C HIS A 556 14.65 -20.33 7.09
N LEU A 557 15.95 -20.41 6.79
CA LEU A 557 16.94 -19.41 7.20
C LEU A 557 16.73 -18.05 6.51
N ASN A 558 16.41 -18.07 5.22
CA ASN A 558 16.20 -16.87 4.43
C ASN A 558 14.71 -16.56 4.37
N LYS A 559 14.31 -15.42 4.93
CA LYS A 559 12.95 -14.92 4.78
C LYS A 559 12.76 -14.47 3.33
N PRO A 560 11.73 -14.96 2.63
CA PRO A 560 11.48 -14.56 1.26
C PRO A 560 11.11 -13.08 1.17
N SER A 561 11.48 -12.45 0.05
CA SER A 561 11.04 -11.08 -0.21
C SER A 561 9.52 -11.04 -0.43
N ILE A 562 8.89 -9.93 -0.04
CA ILE A 562 7.44 -9.74 -0.21
C ILE A 562 7.07 -9.82 -1.70
N GLN A 563 7.92 -9.24 -2.57
CA GLN A 563 7.79 -9.33 -4.03
C GLN A 563 7.77 -10.79 -4.52
N ALA A 564 8.70 -11.64 -4.06
CA ALA A 564 8.72 -13.05 -4.47
C ALA A 564 7.46 -13.81 -3.99
N LEU A 565 6.95 -13.48 -2.79
CA LEU A 565 5.73 -14.07 -2.24
C LEU A 565 4.48 -13.69 -3.06
N ILE A 566 4.40 -12.44 -3.53
CA ILE A 566 3.33 -11.95 -4.40
C ILE A 566 3.33 -12.69 -5.74
N HIS A 567 4.52 -12.95 -6.31
CA HIS A 567 4.67 -13.64 -7.59
C HIS A 567 4.53 -15.18 -7.53
N GLY A 568 4.13 -15.74 -6.37
CA GLY A 568 3.74 -17.13 -6.25
C GLY A 568 4.77 -18.07 -5.62
N LEU A 569 5.77 -17.53 -4.92
CA LEU A 569 6.63 -18.31 -4.05
C LEU A 569 5.81 -18.99 -2.93
N ASN A 570 6.12 -20.26 -2.65
CA ASN A 570 5.37 -21.18 -1.78
C ASN A 570 3.95 -21.53 -2.28
N ARG A 571 3.62 -21.22 -3.54
CA ARG A 571 2.38 -21.64 -4.21
C ARG A 571 2.67 -22.40 -5.51
N HIS A 572 3.41 -21.79 -6.43
CA HIS A 572 3.76 -22.41 -7.71
C HIS A 572 5.18 -22.95 -7.72
N TYR A 573 6.07 -22.37 -6.91
CA TYR A 573 7.47 -22.74 -6.79
C TYR A 573 7.96 -22.49 -5.37
N TYR A 574 9.08 -23.11 -4.99
CA TYR A 574 9.75 -22.92 -3.71
C TYR A 574 11.18 -22.42 -3.89
N SER A 575 11.70 -21.69 -2.91
CA SER A 575 13.11 -21.26 -2.88
C SER A 575 14.00 -22.36 -2.32
N ILE A 576 15.22 -22.45 -2.88
CA ILE A 576 16.27 -23.38 -2.50
C ILE A 576 17.44 -22.57 -1.95
N ALA A 577 18.02 -23.02 -0.84
CA ALA A 577 19.15 -22.35 -0.24
C ALA A 577 20.37 -22.41 -1.17
N ILE A 578 20.91 -21.23 -1.52
CA ILE A 578 22.15 -21.10 -2.29
C ILE A 578 23.32 -21.05 -1.31
N ASP A 579 24.36 -21.82 -1.60
CA ASP A 579 25.63 -21.77 -0.89
C ASP A 579 26.78 -21.54 -1.89
N TYR A 580 27.80 -20.78 -1.48
CA TYR A 580 28.91 -20.43 -2.34
C TYR A 580 30.13 -21.28 -2.00
N ARG A 581 30.47 -22.21 -2.88
CA ARG A 581 31.66 -23.03 -2.71
C ARG A 581 32.87 -22.25 -3.21
N LYS A 582 33.67 -21.75 -2.26
CA LYS A 582 34.93 -21.05 -2.53
C LYS A 582 36.09 -21.96 -2.14
N ASN A 583 37.11 -21.99 -3.00
CA ASN A 583 38.37 -22.64 -2.67
C ASN A 583 39.31 -21.63 -2.00
N GLU A 584 40.15 -22.06 -1.06
CA GLU A 584 41.11 -21.17 -0.39
C GLU A 584 42.02 -20.44 -1.40
N LEU A 585 42.45 -21.14 -2.46
CA LEU A 585 43.23 -20.56 -3.55
C LEU A 585 42.45 -19.48 -4.33
N GLU A 586 41.15 -19.66 -4.53
CA GLU A 586 40.30 -18.66 -5.19
C GLU A 586 40.12 -17.43 -4.31
N GLU A 587 39.89 -17.63 -3.01
CA GLU A 587 39.76 -16.52 -2.06
C GLU A 587 41.05 -15.70 -1.98
N GLN A 588 42.21 -16.35 -1.88
CA GLN A 588 43.51 -15.68 -1.89
C GLN A 588 43.74 -14.90 -3.20
N MET A 589 43.42 -15.49 -4.34
CA MET A 589 43.55 -14.83 -5.65
C MET A 589 42.61 -13.60 -5.76
N LEU A 590 41.33 -13.75 -5.40
CA LEU A 590 40.33 -12.69 -5.47
C LEU A 590 40.64 -11.55 -4.49
N MET A 591 41.14 -11.86 -3.29
CA MET A 591 41.57 -10.87 -2.32
C MET A 591 42.79 -10.07 -2.80
N ASN A 592 43.68 -10.69 -3.58
CA ASN A 592 44.82 -9.98 -4.18
C ASN A 592 44.39 -9.04 -5.31
N LEU A 593 43.34 -9.36 -6.06
CA LEU A 593 42.79 -8.50 -7.12
C LEU A 593 42.15 -7.21 -6.58
N HIS A 594 41.65 -7.22 -5.34
CA HIS A 594 41.00 -6.05 -4.73
C HIS A 594 41.99 -5.05 -4.09
N LYS A 595 43.27 -5.40 -3.99
CA LYS A 595 44.27 -4.51 -3.37
C LYS A 595 44.55 -3.33 -4.29
N LYS A 596 44.69 -2.13 -3.71
CA LYS A 596 45.20 -0.95 -4.41
C LYS A 596 46.57 -1.26 -5.01
N THR A 597 46.93 -0.56 -6.08
CA THR A 597 48.26 -0.72 -6.67
C THR A 597 49.30 -0.34 -5.62
N TRP A 598 50.35 -1.15 -5.47
CA TRP A 598 51.38 -0.91 -4.45
C TRP A 598 52.04 0.48 -4.60
N SER A 599 52.11 1.00 -5.84
CA SER A 599 52.66 2.31 -6.16
C SER A 599 51.75 3.47 -5.76
N ASP A 600 50.45 3.27 -5.58
CA ASP A 600 49.51 4.38 -5.32
C ASP A 600 49.87 5.14 -4.03
N GLY A 601 50.42 4.45 -3.03
CA GLY A 601 50.87 5.06 -1.78
C GLY A 601 52.25 5.74 -1.85
N LEU A 602 52.97 5.58 -2.96
CA LEU A 602 54.27 6.22 -3.24
C LEU A 602 54.13 7.36 -4.26
N MET A 603 52.93 7.57 -4.80
CA MET A 603 52.68 8.66 -5.74
C MET A 603 52.41 9.93 -4.96
N LEU A 604 53.27 10.93 -5.14
CA LEU A 604 53.01 12.27 -4.62
C LEU A 604 52.05 13.03 -5.53
N THR A 605 51.08 13.68 -4.91
CA THR A 605 50.32 14.73 -5.58
C THR A 605 51.24 15.92 -5.87
N LYS A 606 50.93 16.69 -6.92
CA LYS A 606 51.72 17.89 -7.23
C LYS A 606 51.61 18.88 -6.08
N PHE A 607 52.75 19.41 -5.64
CA PHE A 607 52.80 20.28 -4.47
C PHE A 607 51.94 21.55 -4.63
N GLU A 608 51.84 22.07 -5.85
CA GLU A 608 50.98 23.22 -6.17
C GLU A 608 49.49 22.90 -5.97
N ASP A 609 49.04 21.76 -6.48
CA ASP A 609 47.64 21.32 -6.38
C ASP A 609 47.27 21.00 -4.92
N HIS A 610 48.14 20.28 -4.21
CA HIS A 610 47.97 19.95 -2.80
C HIS A 610 47.95 21.20 -1.89
N SER A 611 48.84 22.17 -2.15
CA SER A 611 48.86 23.42 -1.39
C SER A 611 47.59 24.24 -1.62
N LYS A 612 47.08 24.26 -2.85
CA LYS A 612 45.83 24.93 -3.21
C LYS A 612 44.60 24.25 -2.59
N GLU A 613 44.58 22.92 -2.56
CA GLU A 613 43.54 22.15 -1.89
C GLU A 613 43.54 22.41 -0.37
N ASN A 614 44.71 22.41 0.26
CA ASN A 614 44.86 22.80 1.66
C ASN A 614 44.36 24.22 1.94
N GLU A 615 44.72 25.20 1.10
CA GLU A 615 44.26 26.58 1.23
C GLU A 615 42.72 26.66 1.13
N THR A 616 42.14 25.98 0.15
CA THR A 616 40.67 25.93 -0.06
C THR A 616 39.95 25.29 1.13
N THR A 617 40.48 24.19 1.67
CA THR A 617 39.92 23.51 2.84
C THR A 617 40.02 24.39 4.08
N VAL A 618 41.15 25.10 4.29
CA VAL A 618 41.32 26.02 5.42
C VAL A 618 40.41 27.25 5.30
N GLU A 619 40.20 27.80 4.10
CA GLU A 619 39.21 28.86 3.86
C GLU A 619 37.79 28.40 4.20
N THR A 620 37.44 27.17 3.81
CA THR A 620 36.14 26.56 4.14
C THR A 620 36.00 26.36 5.65
N MET A 621 37.04 25.86 6.31
CA MET A 621 37.08 25.71 7.77
C MET A 621 36.93 27.05 8.49
N LEU A 622 37.52 28.14 7.97
CA LEU A 622 37.35 29.49 8.52
C LEU A 622 35.86 29.91 8.48
N ALA A 623 35.22 29.76 7.32
CA ALA A 623 33.80 30.08 7.16
C ALA A 623 32.91 29.21 8.08
N LEU A 624 33.22 27.92 8.22
CA LEU A 624 32.51 27.01 9.13
C LEU A 624 32.76 27.38 10.60
N THR A 625 33.95 27.86 10.96
CA THR A 625 34.28 28.31 12.32
C THR A 625 33.49 29.57 12.68
N GLU A 626 33.35 30.52 11.75
CA GLU A 626 32.50 31.71 11.97
C GLU A 626 31.03 31.33 12.17
N GLN A 627 30.52 30.38 11.38
CA GLN A 627 29.16 29.85 11.53
C GLN A 627 28.99 29.09 12.85
N TYR A 628 29.98 28.30 13.25
CA TYR A 628 29.97 27.58 14.52
C TYR A 628 29.97 28.55 15.71
N ASN A 629 30.82 29.59 15.69
CA ASN A 629 30.83 30.62 16.74
C ASN A 629 29.49 31.34 16.86
N LYS A 630 28.88 31.71 15.73
CA LYS A 630 27.54 32.33 15.73
C LYS A 630 26.49 31.37 16.29
N ARG A 631 26.56 30.09 15.94
CA ARG A 631 25.64 29.06 16.43
C ARG A 631 25.78 28.84 17.93
N VAL A 632 27.00 28.77 18.46
CA VAL A 632 27.26 28.64 19.91
C VAL A 632 26.68 29.83 20.69
N GLN A 633 26.79 31.06 20.16
CA GLN A 633 26.16 32.23 20.77
C GLN A 633 24.63 32.18 20.77
N GLU A 634 24.02 31.64 19.71
CA GLU A 634 22.57 31.44 19.61
C GLU A 634 22.06 30.27 20.47
N GLU A 635 22.96 29.36 20.87
CA GLU A 635 22.67 28.18 21.71
C GLU A 635 22.60 28.52 23.22
N GLU A 636 23.32 29.54 23.69
CA GLU A 636 23.29 29.95 25.11
C GLU A 636 21.91 30.44 25.59
N GLU A 637 21.03 30.88 24.69
CA GLU A 637 19.73 31.46 25.02
C GLU A 637 18.57 30.45 25.01
N LYS A 638 18.80 29.18 24.62
CA LYS A 638 17.71 28.22 24.29
C LYS A 638 17.84 26.88 24.99
N THR A 639 16.71 26.19 25.13
CA THR A 639 16.66 24.84 25.71
C THR A 639 17.11 23.77 24.69
N PRO A 640 17.61 22.61 25.14
CA PRO A 640 18.10 21.54 24.24
C PRO A 640 17.07 21.05 23.22
N GLU A 641 15.80 20.98 23.60
CA GLU A 641 14.69 20.51 22.74
C GLU A 641 14.35 21.53 21.65
N GLU A 642 14.43 22.84 21.95
CA GLU A 642 14.27 23.90 20.96
C GLU A 642 15.45 23.97 19.99
N LEU A 643 16.64 23.56 20.42
CA LEU A 643 17.84 23.50 19.57
C LEU A 643 17.75 22.37 18.55
N GLU A 644 17.27 21.18 18.93
CA GLU A 644 17.10 20.08 17.98
C GLU A 644 16.15 20.46 16.83
N VAL A 645 15.00 21.08 17.16
CA VAL A 645 14.02 21.55 16.16
C VAL A 645 14.58 22.66 15.28
N LEU A 646 15.36 23.59 15.84
CA LEU A 646 15.95 24.71 15.09
C LEU A 646 17.09 24.29 14.16
N ASN A 647 17.71 23.15 14.45
CA ASN A 647 18.83 22.59 13.70
C ASN A 647 18.37 21.67 12.55
N VAL A 648 17.10 21.23 12.54
CA VAL A 648 16.55 20.44 11.42
C VAL A 648 16.56 21.29 10.13
N GLY A 649 17.23 20.78 9.10
CA GLY A 649 17.34 21.43 7.79
C GLY A 649 18.46 22.48 7.65
N LYS A 650 19.30 22.67 8.68
CA LYS A 650 20.51 23.51 8.61
C LYS A 650 21.78 22.66 8.59
N LEU A 651 22.84 23.17 7.96
CA LEU A 651 24.16 22.55 7.99
C LEU A 651 24.68 22.51 9.44
N ASP A 652 25.27 21.39 9.86
CA ASP A 652 25.93 21.27 11.17
C ASP A 652 27.42 21.64 11.06
N PRO A 653 27.82 22.88 11.40
CA PRO A 653 29.18 23.34 11.20
C PRO A 653 30.19 22.57 12.07
N LYS A 654 29.77 21.98 13.19
CA LYS A 654 30.65 21.20 14.07
C LYS A 654 31.11 19.90 13.40
N LYS A 655 30.14 19.12 12.88
CA LYS A 655 30.42 17.83 12.23
C LYS A 655 31.21 18.01 10.94
N HIS A 656 30.92 19.06 10.18
CA HIS A 656 31.68 19.38 8.97
C HIS A 656 33.12 19.80 9.29
N LEU A 657 33.33 20.62 10.33
CA LEU A 657 34.67 21.00 10.76
C LEU A 657 35.51 19.81 11.24
N GLU A 658 34.90 18.84 11.92
CA GLU A 658 35.58 17.60 12.33
C GLU A 658 36.03 16.76 11.11
N ASN A 659 35.18 16.62 10.10
CA ASN A 659 35.52 15.90 8.87
C ASN A 659 36.64 16.60 8.10
N ASP A 660 36.56 17.93 7.92
CA ASP A 660 37.56 18.70 7.19
C ASP A 660 38.93 18.64 7.89
N VAL A 661 38.96 18.67 9.24
CA VAL A 661 40.19 18.47 10.01
C VAL A 661 40.77 17.08 9.78
N TYR A 662 39.93 16.04 9.80
CA TYR A 662 40.38 14.67 9.57
C TYR A 662 40.99 14.48 8.18
N ASP A 663 40.29 14.97 7.14
CA ASP A 663 40.74 14.86 5.75
C ASP A 663 42.03 15.66 5.52
N LEU A 664 42.10 16.89 6.04
CA LEU A 664 43.30 17.72 5.97
C LEU A 664 44.49 17.04 6.66
N MET A 665 44.29 16.46 7.84
CA MET A 665 45.34 15.73 8.55
C MET A 665 45.79 14.48 7.79
N ALA A 666 44.85 13.69 7.28
CA ALA A 666 45.14 12.46 6.55
C ALA A 666 45.94 12.74 5.27
N LEU A 667 45.48 13.69 4.45
CA LEU A 667 46.13 14.08 3.19
C LEU A 667 47.54 14.62 3.45
N ASN A 668 47.69 15.56 4.38
CA ASN A 668 48.99 16.13 4.70
C ASN A 668 49.96 15.10 5.30
N THR A 669 49.47 14.20 6.14
CA THR A 669 50.31 13.14 6.72
C THR A 669 50.80 12.18 5.65
N VAL A 670 49.92 11.74 4.74
CA VAL A 670 50.28 10.84 3.64
C VAL A 670 51.24 11.52 2.67
N GLN A 671 50.99 12.77 2.29
CA GLN A 671 51.85 13.52 1.36
C GLN A 671 53.24 13.82 1.97
N CYS A 672 53.30 14.25 3.24
CA CYS A 672 54.57 14.49 3.93
C CYS A 672 55.36 13.19 4.12
N LEU A 673 54.71 12.12 4.55
CA LEU A 673 55.35 10.82 4.72
C LEU A 673 55.87 10.29 3.38
N GLY A 674 55.06 10.36 2.31
CA GLY A 674 55.48 10.00 0.96
C GLY A 674 56.72 10.79 0.52
N ALA A 675 56.74 12.11 0.75
CA ALA A 675 57.85 12.96 0.35
C ALA A 675 59.13 12.64 1.15
N MET A 676 59.00 12.39 2.45
CA MET A 676 60.13 11.97 3.28
C MET A 676 60.68 10.61 2.85
N LEU A 677 59.80 9.65 2.53
CA LEU A 677 60.22 8.33 2.04
C LEU A 677 60.92 8.43 0.70
N ASP A 678 60.39 9.22 -0.24
CA ASP A 678 61.01 9.43 -1.55
C ASP A 678 62.42 10.00 -1.42
N THR A 679 62.66 10.95 -0.51
CA THR A 679 64.01 11.53 -0.31
C THR A 679 65.05 10.57 0.29
N ILE A 680 64.61 9.47 0.92
CA ILE A 680 65.51 8.46 1.49
C ILE A 680 65.74 7.32 0.50
N VAL A 681 64.72 6.98 -0.29
CA VAL A 681 64.71 5.81 -1.18
C VAL A 681 65.24 6.14 -2.58
N PHE A 682 64.97 7.34 -3.10
CA PHE A 682 65.39 7.84 -4.41
C PHE A 682 66.34 9.03 -4.28
#